data_AF-A0A3M7MFT9-F1
#
_entry.id   AF-A0A3M7MFT9-F1
#
_cell.length_a   1.000
_cell.length_b   1.000
_cell.length_c   1.000
_cell.angle_alpha   90.00
_cell.angle_beta   90.00
_cell.angle_gamma   90.00
#
_symmetry.space_group_name_H-M   'P 1'
#
loop_
_entity.id
_entity.type
_entity.pdbx_description
1 polymer ?
#
loop_
_entity_poly.entity_id
_entity_poly.type
_entity_poly.pdbx_seq_one_letter_code
_entity_poly.pdbx_strand_id
1 'polypeptide(L)'
;MASDPKSVFLGVWTDWSHGSVAGLTLTTTTQKGGLLVAFLALFVTFAGQCFWTILSFSIHQGLSRQAPQNATYHQRQAILRNAGGSGAALWKLLEMTWAWRRINRFSSIKLTLIPLILSLLSFCAFSAAGIFSSQVATSRGGEVLLVGDHCSTYNTTLLTDQNYGAFQSWVASTVRSSASYESSCYSGSGSGSAASCSIFARTTLPYTNTSGNPCPFPGGDKICQAPNQALRLDSGFLDSHRDLGFNSPPSQRFLYRSYQECAPINTAGYAKRNGSTTRYFFGNDSLNCIDQDGCSMKYNNDTADTYRRAEYRIRSNSLYDLPVKEDKVGSSWQPIPELNVPDADITVFWLEQHDISFFKPVKDPWFRAETAYNLSTPIGKRKVYQSEAPAQAVVCNQQYQFCNPNLPKNESCTPPQGVQRAPQTAMDTIFANSPDKDRYDWAMRAVTNGAGLREIAAILKEGALTASDYTSALGQFGLPDNQWEIELRHWYQMTLADLQRAVLEQTTGPSSPETASFSSPPDSAGARSVCKNQKMRSDSYMSFNVLGLILIFVIGGIIMIISAILPWAMTRVQRTKPFASLEWISNDTLQLQRLAHEAVGAGNWENTTDDYPRTQRGDLLAVLDITDPKHPKLQVPPKEQDSVMQVDTNEEQHQEFNDEQHVRQDAEQGVVAHLRQSARSSFLSIVGSPRVSREHSQRGSEISQRKKRNFFMPTTRAQKRDKDMEAALKTFFSSPRFAVAGASSDPTKYGHKIFAWYLTHSLPATPMNPRSPTVNILKRDHTTVPSPSALQDPPASDYSLSVITPPSVTKVLLKEAKEAGIAAVWLQPGSFDREVLEYARKNFKAAIGGDGGWGGEGWCVLVDGEEGLRLAGREWSKL
;
A
#
# COMPACT_ATOMS: atom_id res chain seq x y z
N MET A 1 3.35 -3.18 13.40
CA MET A 1 4.21 -2.30 12.58
C MET A 1 3.34 -1.54 11.59
N ALA A 2 2.82 -0.38 11.97
CA ALA A 2 2.23 0.55 11.02
C ALA A 2 3.37 1.46 10.54
N SER A 3 3.63 1.49 9.23
CA SER A 3 4.68 2.31 8.65
C SER A 3 4.37 3.80 8.88
N ASP A 4 5.24 4.50 9.60
CA ASP A 4 5.21 5.96 9.71
C ASP A 4 5.31 6.55 8.28
N PRO A 5 4.40 7.46 7.87
CA PRO A 5 4.43 8.12 6.56
C PRO A 5 5.74 8.88 6.24
N LYS A 6 6.68 9.01 7.20
CA LYS A 6 8.01 9.58 7.00
C LYS A 6 9.09 8.59 6.54
N SER A 7 8.79 7.29 6.48
CA SER A 7 9.80 6.26 6.20
C SER A 7 10.09 6.02 4.70
N VAL A 8 9.21 6.46 3.79
CA VAL A 8 9.30 6.22 2.35
C VAL A 8 9.92 7.39 1.59
N PHE A 9 10.87 7.09 0.71
CA PHE A 9 11.54 8.06 -0.15
C PHE A 9 10.60 8.53 -1.27
N LEU A 10 10.35 9.85 -1.32
CA LEU A 10 9.58 10.50 -2.38
C LEU A 10 10.52 11.15 -3.37
N GLY A 11 10.51 10.68 -4.61
CA GLY A 11 11.43 11.16 -5.64
C GLY A 11 11.80 10.08 -6.64
N VAL A 12 12.83 10.37 -7.43
CA VAL A 12 13.36 9.44 -8.43
C VAL A 12 14.44 8.57 -7.80
N TRP A 13 14.33 7.27 -7.98
CA TRP A 13 15.30 6.26 -7.56
C TRP A 13 15.38 5.15 -8.61
N THR A 14 16.30 4.20 -8.44
CA THR A 14 16.48 3.08 -9.37
C THR A 14 16.02 1.78 -8.72
N ASP A 15 14.96 1.19 -9.24
CA ASP A 15 14.59 -0.20 -8.97
C ASP A 15 15.46 -1.14 -9.80
N TRP A 16 16.43 -1.76 -9.14
CA TRP A 16 17.37 -2.67 -9.79
C TRP A 16 16.72 -3.99 -10.27
N SER A 17 15.44 -4.21 -10.01
CA SER A 17 14.66 -5.32 -10.60
C SER A 17 14.58 -5.20 -12.13
N HIS A 18 14.59 -3.97 -12.65
CA HIS A 18 14.46 -3.64 -14.07
C HIS A 18 15.75 -3.04 -14.68
N GLY A 19 16.86 -3.05 -13.95
CA GLY A 19 18.14 -2.50 -14.38
C GLY A 19 18.23 -0.97 -14.28
N SER A 20 19.36 -0.40 -14.72
CA SER A 20 19.66 1.03 -14.49
C SER A 20 18.78 2.01 -15.28
N VAL A 21 18.26 1.59 -16.43
CA VAL A 21 17.48 2.45 -17.34
C VAL A 21 15.98 2.24 -17.17
N ALA A 22 15.51 1.01 -17.40
CA ALA A 22 14.09 0.68 -17.26
C ALA A 22 13.63 0.65 -15.80
N GLY A 23 14.55 0.59 -14.84
CA GLY A 23 14.27 0.68 -13.41
C GLY A 23 14.25 2.09 -12.83
N LEU A 24 14.40 3.16 -13.64
CA LEU A 24 14.18 4.50 -13.11
C LEU A 24 12.73 4.67 -12.69
N THR A 25 12.53 4.90 -11.40
CA THR A 25 11.22 4.88 -10.74
C THR A 25 11.00 6.18 -9.97
N LEU A 26 9.83 6.80 -10.16
CA LEU A 26 9.38 7.98 -9.42
C LEU A 26 8.33 7.57 -8.39
N THR A 27 8.62 7.69 -7.11
CA THR A 27 7.66 7.41 -6.03
C THR A 27 7.00 8.70 -5.52
N THR A 28 5.69 8.66 -5.35
CA THR A 28 4.87 9.78 -4.84
C THR A 28 3.71 9.25 -3.98
N THR A 29 3.05 10.14 -3.25
CA THR A 29 1.82 9.82 -2.49
C THR A 29 0.70 9.37 -3.43
N THR A 30 -0.19 8.48 -2.99
CA THR A 30 -1.37 8.03 -3.76
C THR A 30 -2.22 9.17 -4.32
N GLN A 31 -2.40 10.27 -3.58
CA GLN A 31 -3.16 11.43 -4.04
C GLN A 31 -2.52 12.09 -5.28
N LYS A 32 -1.23 12.44 -5.20
CA LYS A 32 -0.49 13.03 -6.33
C LYS A 32 -0.32 12.05 -7.48
N GLY A 33 -0.11 10.76 -7.18
CA GLY A 33 -0.04 9.70 -8.18
C GLY A 33 -1.34 9.56 -8.96
N GLY A 34 -2.49 9.57 -8.28
CA GLY A 34 -3.81 9.56 -8.93
C GLY A 34 -4.02 10.74 -9.88
N LEU A 35 -3.59 11.95 -9.48
CA LEU A 35 -3.62 13.12 -10.36
C LEU A 35 -2.72 12.94 -11.60
N LEU A 36 -1.53 12.37 -11.44
CA LEU A 36 -0.63 12.09 -12.56
C LEU A 36 -1.22 11.05 -13.52
N VAL A 37 -1.84 9.97 -13.02
CA VAL A 37 -2.52 8.98 -13.85
C VAL A 37 -3.67 9.61 -14.66
N ALA A 38 -4.50 10.44 -14.01
CA ALA A 38 -5.57 11.15 -14.69
C ALA A 38 -5.03 12.10 -15.78
N PHE A 39 -3.95 12.82 -15.47
CA PHE A 39 -3.28 13.69 -16.44
C PHE A 39 -2.71 12.92 -17.63
N LEU A 40 -2.07 11.76 -17.41
CA LEU A 40 -1.55 10.92 -18.49
C LEU A 40 -2.65 10.44 -19.44
N ALA A 41 -3.80 10.01 -18.91
CA ALA A 41 -4.94 9.59 -19.71
C ALA A 41 -5.50 10.74 -20.58
N LEU A 42 -5.63 11.94 -19.99
CA LEU A 42 -6.04 13.15 -20.72
C LEU A 42 -5.00 13.54 -21.79
N PHE A 43 -3.71 13.50 -21.46
CA PHE A 43 -2.62 13.81 -22.38
C PHE A 43 -2.60 12.87 -23.59
N VAL A 44 -2.72 11.56 -23.36
CA VAL A 44 -2.77 10.56 -24.45
C VAL A 44 -4.02 10.73 -25.31
N THR A 45 -5.16 11.06 -24.70
CA THR A 45 -6.41 11.35 -25.42
C THR A 45 -6.25 12.55 -26.35
N PHE A 46 -5.66 13.63 -25.85
CA PHE A 46 -5.39 14.84 -26.65
C PHE A 46 -4.38 14.58 -27.77
N ALA A 47 -3.29 13.86 -27.49
CA ALA A 47 -2.35 13.42 -28.52
C ALA A 47 -3.04 12.58 -29.61
N GLY A 48 -4.02 11.74 -29.24
CA GLY A 48 -4.84 10.99 -30.19
C GLY A 48 -5.71 11.86 -31.11
N GLN A 49 -6.25 12.97 -30.60
CA GLN A 49 -6.95 13.96 -31.42
C GLN A 49 -6.00 14.62 -32.41
N CYS A 50 -4.82 15.07 -31.96
CA CYS A 50 -3.80 15.64 -32.84
C CYS A 50 -3.30 14.65 -33.90
N PHE A 51 -3.13 13.38 -33.54
CA PHE A 51 -2.79 12.31 -34.47
C PHE A 51 -3.88 12.13 -35.54
N TRP A 52 -5.15 12.15 -35.12
CA TRP A 52 -6.25 12.09 -36.06
C TRP A 52 -6.24 13.26 -37.04
N THR A 53 -5.95 14.48 -36.61
CA THR A 53 -5.81 15.64 -37.52
C THR A 53 -4.75 15.41 -38.59
N ILE A 54 -3.59 14.85 -38.22
CA ILE A 54 -2.50 14.54 -39.17
C ILE A 54 -2.95 13.45 -40.15
N LEU A 55 -3.60 12.41 -39.63
CA LEU A 55 -4.05 11.27 -40.42
C LEU A 55 -5.19 11.65 -41.37
N SER A 56 -6.20 12.38 -40.89
CA SER A 56 -7.34 12.82 -41.68
C SER A 56 -6.91 13.78 -42.79
N PHE A 57 -5.95 14.66 -42.49
CA PHE A 57 -5.30 15.51 -43.49
C PHE A 57 -4.59 14.67 -44.55
N SER A 58 -3.74 13.72 -44.15
CA SER A 58 -2.99 12.88 -45.09
C SER A 58 -3.91 12.05 -46.00
N ILE A 59 -4.98 11.49 -45.43
CA ILE A 59 -6.00 10.74 -46.18
C ILE A 59 -6.76 11.67 -47.14
N HIS A 60 -7.21 12.83 -46.67
CA HIS A 60 -7.92 13.80 -47.51
C HIS A 60 -7.07 14.20 -48.72
N GLN A 61 -5.81 14.59 -48.48
CA GLN A 61 -4.85 14.98 -49.50
C GLN A 61 -4.59 13.86 -50.52
N GLY A 62 -4.34 12.63 -50.05
CA GLY A 62 -4.08 11.49 -50.92
C GLY A 62 -5.30 11.04 -51.74
N LEU A 63 -6.51 11.31 -51.26
CA LEU A 63 -7.76 10.96 -51.92
C LEU A 63 -8.39 12.12 -52.71
N SER A 64 -7.78 13.31 -52.70
CA SER A 64 -8.24 14.50 -53.42
C SER A 64 -8.16 14.30 -54.94
N ARG A 65 -9.21 14.70 -55.67
CA ARG A 65 -9.32 14.56 -57.13
C ARG A 65 -9.93 15.83 -57.72
N GLN A 66 -9.32 16.37 -58.77
CA GLN A 66 -9.80 17.56 -59.49
C GLN A 66 -10.94 17.26 -60.48
N ALA A 67 -11.08 16.01 -60.92
CA ALA A 67 -12.17 15.61 -61.84
C ALA A 67 -13.52 15.59 -61.12
N PRO A 68 -14.66 15.88 -61.79
CA PRO A 68 -15.99 15.86 -61.20
C PRO A 68 -16.28 14.56 -60.45
N GLN A 69 -16.78 14.66 -59.22
CA GLN A 69 -17.09 13.52 -58.35
C GLN A 69 -18.55 13.54 -57.89
N ASN A 70 -18.99 12.44 -57.29
CA ASN A 70 -20.34 12.29 -56.74
C ASN A 70 -20.46 12.86 -55.31
N ALA A 71 -21.69 12.92 -54.79
CA ALA A 71 -21.96 13.43 -53.44
C ALA A 71 -21.20 12.67 -52.34
N THR A 72 -21.02 11.35 -52.46
CA THR A 72 -20.33 10.53 -51.45
C THR A 72 -18.84 10.87 -51.34
N TYR A 73 -18.20 11.28 -52.44
CA TYR A 73 -16.84 11.82 -52.41
C TYR A 73 -16.76 13.12 -51.60
N HIS A 74 -17.62 14.10 -51.91
CA HIS A 74 -17.59 15.41 -51.25
C HIS A 74 -17.96 15.31 -49.77
N GLN A 75 -18.96 14.50 -49.42
CA GLN A 75 -19.33 14.23 -48.04
C GLN A 75 -18.18 13.57 -47.25
N ARG A 76 -17.47 12.60 -47.85
CA ARG A 76 -16.27 12.01 -47.23
C ARG A 76 -15.19 13.06 -46.95
N GLN A 77 -14.88 13.92 -47.91
CA GLN A 77 -13.86 14.95 -47.73
C GLN A 77 -14.26 15.98 -46.67
N ALA A 78 -15.54 16.36 -46.61
CA ALA A 78 -16.08 17.22 -45.57
C ALA A 78 -15.99 16.55 -44.18
N ILE A 79 -16.31 15.26 -44.05
CA ILE A 79 -16.18 14.53 -42.79
C ILE A 79 -14.71 14.48 -42.33
N LEU A 80 -13.76 14.19 -43.24
CA LEU A 80 -12.34 14.13 -42.90
C LEU A 80 -11.78 15.46 -42.39
N ARG A 81 -12.27 16.58 -42.93
CA ARG A 81 -11.85 17.93 -42.52
C ARG A 81 -12.45 18.37 -41.18
N ASN A 82 -13.68 17.98 -40.88
CA ASN A 82 -14.45 18.55 -39.76
C ASN A 82 -14.63 17.61 -38.57
N ALA A 83 -14.26 16.34 -38.67
CA ALA A 83 -14.30 15.44 -37.53
C ALA A 83 -13.17 15.77 -36.54
N GLY A 84 -13.52 16.31 -35.36
CA GLY A 84 -12.58 16.70 -34.31
C GLY A 84 -11.79 15.56 -33.64
N GLY A 85 -12.04 14.30 -34.03
CA GLY A 85 -11.32 13.12 -33.54
C GLY A 85 -11.73 11.86 -34.29
N SER A 86 -10.94 10.79 -34.13
CA SER A 86 -11.13 9.51 -34.83
C SER A 86 -12.47 8.85 -34.52
N GLY A 87 -12.95 8.91 -33.28
CA GLY A 87 -14.27 8.38 -32.89
C GLY A 87 -15.43 9.11 -33.56
N ALA A 88 -15.38 10.45 -33.65
CA ALA A 88 -16.39 11.25 -34.34
C ALA A 88 -16.39 10.96 -35.85
N ALA A 89 -15.21 10.84 -36.45
CA ALA A 89 -15.07 10.47 -37.86
C ALA A 89 -15.64 9.07 -38.14
N LEU A 90 -15.31 8.09 -37.31
CA LEU A 90 -15.81 6.72 -37.43
C LEU A 90 -17.34 6.71 -37.44
N TRP A 91 -17.96 7.39 -36.48
CA TRP A 91 -19.42 7.48 -36.38
C TRP A 91 -20.04 8.13 -37.62
N LYS A 92 -19.51 9.28 -38.05
CA LYS A 92 -20.02 10.00 -39.24
C LYS A 92 -19.84 9.21 -40.54
N LEU A 93 -18.74 8.49 -40.70
CA LEU A 93 -18.50 7.62 -41.87
C LEU A 93 -19.44 6.41 -41.88
N LEU A 94 -19.76 5.84 -40.71
CA LEU A 94 -20.76 4.76 -40.58
C LEU A 94 -22.17 5.25 -40.93
N GLU A 95 -22.59 6.40 -40.39
CA GLU A 95 -23.87 7.05 -40.73
C GLU A 95 -23.97 7.30 -42.24
N MET A 96 -22.93 7.86 -42.86
CA MET A 96 -22.89 8.10 -44.30
C MET A 96 -22.99 6.78 -45.09
N THR A 97 -22.22 5.77 -44.72
CA THR A 97 -22.24 4.46 -45.40
C THR A 97 -23.63 3.82 -45.31
N TRP A 98 -24.30 3.96 -44.16
CA TRP A 98 -25.65 3.46 -43.95
C TRP A 98 -26.71 4.23 -44.73
N ALA A 99 -26.63 5.56 -44.79
CA ALA A 99 -27.57 6.40 -45.55
C ALA A 99 -27.57 6.02 -47.05
N TRP A 100 -26.40 5.74 -47.62
CA TRP A 100 -26.26 5.39 -49.04
C TRP A 100 -26.45 3.89 -49.35
N ARG A 101 -26.82 3.05 -48.35
CA ARG A 101 -26.88 1.58 -48.49
C ARG A 101 -27.87 1.06 -49.53
N ARG A 102 -28.94 1.81 -49.81
CA ARG A 102 -30.00 1.42 -50.76
C ARG A 102 -29.83 2.02 -52.15
N ILE A 103 -29.00 3.06 -52.29
CA ILE A 103 -28.84 3.81 -53.54
C ILE A 103 -27.53 3.40 -54.24
N ASN A 104 -26.39 3.43 -53.53
CA ASN A 104 -25.07 3.23 -54.11
C ASN A 104 -24.13 2.45 -53.16
N ARG A 105 -24.57 1.26 -52.73
CA ARG A 105 -23.92 0.44 -51.69
C ARG A 105 -22.44 0.15 -51.98
N PHE A 106 -22.12 -0.42 -53.13
CA PHE A 106 -20.76 -0.85 -53.46
C PHE A 106 -19.79 0.33 -53.61
N SER A 107 -20.23 1.41 -54.27
CA SER A 107 -19.42 2.62 -54.46
C SER A 107 -19.18 3.34 -53.13
N SER A 108 -20.22 3.50 -52.30
CA SER A 108 -20.12 4.13 -50.97
C SER A 108 -19.17 3.37 -50.04
N ILE A 109 -19.28 2.04 -49.98
CA ILE A 109 -18.37 1.20 -49.18
C ILE A 109 -16.93 1.34 -49.68
N LYS A 110 -16.68 1.23 -51.00
CA LYS A 110 -15.33 1.32 -51.56
C LYS A 110 -14.67 2.68 -51.28
N LEU A 111 -15.43 3.78 -51.36
CA LEU A 111 -14.89 5.13 -51.13
C LEU A 111 -14.61 5.45 -49.66
N THR A 112 -15.30 4.78 -48.72
CA THR A 112 -15.20 5.03 -47.27
C THR A 112 -14.33 4.04 -46.53
N LEU A 113 -14.05 2.87 -47.13
CA LEU A 113 -13.37 1.75 -46.48
C LEU A 113 -12.06 2.16 -45.80
N ILE A 114 -11.17 2.86 -46.52
CA ILE A 114 -9.86 3.28 -45.99
C ILE A 114 -10.01 4.23 -44.78
N PRO A 115 -10.69 5.38 -44.90
CA PRO A 115 -10.86 6.27 -43.74
C PRO A 115 -11.67 5.66 -42.60
N LEU A 116 -12.59 4.74 -42.87
CA LEU A 116 -13.34 4.02 -41.84
C LEU A 116 -12.45 3.05 -41.06
N ILE A 117 -11.59 2.28 -41.74
CA ILE A 117 -10.63 1.39 -41.08
C ILE A 117 -9.61 2.21 -40.27
N LEU A 118 -9.07 3.28 -40.85
CA LEU A 118 -8.05 4.11 -40.20
C LEU A 118 -8.60 4.89 -39.00
N SER A 119 -9.84 5.36 -39.06
CA SER A 119 -10.52 5.98 -37.91
C SER A 119 -10.78 4.95 -36.80
N LEU A 120 -11.22 3.73 -37.14
CA LEU A 120 -11.40 2.65 -36.17
C LEU A 120 -10.08 2.25 -35.51
N LEU A 121 -9.02 2.01 -36.29
CA LEU A 121 -7.70 1.64 -35.77
C LEU A 121 -7.14 2.73 -34.87
N SER A 122 -7.24 4.00 -35.28
CA SER A 122 -6.77 5.12 -34.47
C SER A 122 -7.57 5.27 -33.18
N PHE A 123 -8.90 5.15 -33.24
CA PHE A 123 -9.77 5.20 -32.06
C PHE A 123 -9.44 4.09 -31.07
N CYS A 124 -9.32 2.84 -31.54
CA CYS A 124 -8.96 1.71 -30.70
C CYS A 124 -7.55 1.86 -30.11
N ALA A 125 -6.57 2.26 -30.90
CA ALA A 125 -5.19 2.41 -30.46
C ALA A 125 -5.04 3.47 -29.35
N PHE A 126 -5.62 4.66 -29.53
CA PHE A 126 -5.52 5.72 -28.52
C PHE A 126 -6.43 5.50 -27.31
N SER A 127 -7.58 4.83 -27.48
CA SER A 127 -8.39 4.40 -26.33
C SER A 127 -7.64 3.38 -25.47
N ALA A 128 -7.03 2.37 -26.11
CA ALA A 128 -6.19 1.39 -25.42
C ALA A 128 -4.99 2.06 -24.75
N ALA A 129 -4.26 2.93 -25.46
CA ALA A 129 -3.12 3.67 -24.91
C ALA A 129 -3.52 4.55 -23.72
N GLY A 130 -4.69 5.21 -23.76
CA GLY A 130 -5.21 6.01 -22.65
C GLY A 130 -5.47 5.16 -21.40
N ILE A 131 -6.11 4.00 -21.57
CA ILE A 131 -6.38 3.06 -20.46
C ILE A 131 -5.07 2.50 -19.89
N PHE A 132 -4.19 2.01 -20.77
CA PHE A 132 -2.92 1.38 -20.40
C PHE A 132 -1.83 2.37 -19.98
N SER A 133 -2.01 3.68 -20.18
CA SER A 133 -1.09 4.70 -19.66
C SER A 133 -0.92 4.61 -18.13
N SER A 134 -1.95 4.12 -17.43
CA SER A 134 -1.92 3.84 -16.00
C SER A 134 -0.98 2.70 -15.61
N GLN A 135 -0.63 1.77 -16.51
CA GLN A 135 0.30 0.67 -16.21
C GLN A 135 1.74 1.14 -16.01
N VAL A 136 2.05 2.38 -16.36
CA VAL A 136 3.33 3.00 -16.01
C VAL A 136 3.44 3.21 -14.49
N ALA A 137 2.31 3.27 -13.78
CA ALA A 137 2.27 3.21 -12.33
C ALA A 137 2.21 1.76 -11.83
N THR A 138 2.89 1.49 -10.72
CA THR A 138 2.68 0.27 -9.94
C THR A 138 1.23 0.23 -9.42
N SER A 139 0.64 -0.95 -9.40
CA SER A 139 -0.63 -1.19 -8.70
C SER A 139 -0.51 -0.86 -7.21
N ARG A 140 -1.67 -0.77 -6.51
CA ARG A 140 -1.68 -0.74 -5.03
C ARG A 140 -0.84 -1.92 -4.49
N GLY A 141 -0.01 -1.64 -3.48
CA GLY A 141 0.91 -2.61 -2.89
C GLY A 141 2.21 -2.76 -3.70
N GLY A 142 2.54 -1.73 -4.48
CA GLY A 142 3.76 -1.63 -5.27
C GLY A 142 5.02 -1.45 -4.42
N GLU A 143 6.17 -1.67 -5.05
CA GLU A 143 7.47 -1.50 -4.39
C GLU A 143 7.82 -0.01 -4.25
N VAL A 144 8.34 0.34 -3.08
CA VAL A 144 8.77 1.68 -2.71
C VAL A 144 10.13 1.61 -2.02
N LEU A 145 10.91 2.69 -2.16
CA LEU A 145 12.20 2.82 -1.50
C LEU A 145 12.05 3.48 -0.13
N LEU A 146 12.82 3.02 0.85
CA LEU A 146 12.92 3.65 2.17
C LEU A 146 13.93 4.81 2.16
N VAL A 147 13.71 5.81 3.04
CA VAL A 147 14.64 6.95 3.19
C VAL A 147 15.99 6.51 3.78
N GLY A 148 15.96 5.61 4.76
CA GLY A 148 17.17 5.10 5.43
C GLY A 148 17.93 6.17 6.22
N ASP A 149 17.24 7.08 6.91
CA ASP A 149 17.84 8.12 7.75
C ASP A 149 18.06 7.70 9.21
N HIS A 150 17.34 6.68 9.68
CA HIS A 150 17.39 6.19 11.06
C HIS A 150 18.02 4.79 11.20
N CYS A 151 18.67 4.27 10.15
CA CYS A 151 19.18 2.91 10.15
C CYS A 151 20.07 2.59 11.35
N SER A 152 19.85 1.42 11.94
CA SER A 152 20.62 0.96 13.08
C SER A 152 20.54 -0.56 13.21
N THR A 153 21.49 -1.14 13.93
CA THR A 153 21.42 -2.53 14.39
C THR A 153 21.64 -2.55 15.89
N TYR A 154 21.00 -3.46 16.62
CA TYR A 154 21.35 -3.61 18.03
C TYR A 154 22.79 -4.11 18.18
N ASN A 155 23.43 -3.71 19.26
CA ASN A 155 24.80 -4.04 19.57
C ASN A 155 24.89 -4.51 21.01
N THR A 156 25.22 -5.79 21.20
CA THR A 156 25.30 -6.43 22.52
C THR A 156 26.36 -5.80 23.42
N THR A 157 27.39 -5.16 22.85
CA THR A 157 28.44 -4.45 23.62
C THR A 157 27.93 -3.18 24.32
N LEU A 158 26.77 -2.66 23.91
CA LEU A 158 26.12 -1.50 24.53
C LEU A 158 25.13 -1.90 25.64
N LEU A 159 25.00 -3.19 25.92
CA LEU A 159 24.14 -3.67 27.00
C LEU A 159 24.78 -3.38 28.36
N THR A 160 23.96 -2.85 29.26
CA THR A 160 24.28 -2.50 30.64
C THR A 160 23.17 -3.02 31.55
N ASP A 161 23.43 -3.13 32.84
CA ASP A 161 22.42 -3.56 33.81
C ASP A 161 21.14 -2.69 33.77
N GLN A 162 21.27 -1.42 33.37
CA GLN A 162 20.16 -0.48 33.29
C GLN A 162 19.24 -0.71 32.08
N ASN A 163 19.80 -1.07 30.93
CA ASN A 163 19.02 -1.24 29.68
C ASN A 163 18.73 -2.72 29.34
N TYR A 164 19.30 -3.68 30.07
CA TYR A 164 19.11 -5.11 29.81
C TYR A 164 17.64 -5.54 29.86
N GLY A 165 16.87 -5.04 30.84
CA GLY A 165 15.42 -5.32 30.91
C GLY A 165 14.63 -4.78 29.71
N ALA A 166 15.02 -3.61 29.19
CA ALA A 166 14.43 -3.03 27.99
C ALA A 166 14.81 -3.85 26.74
N PHE A 167 16.06 -4.31 26.65
CA PHE A 167 16.52 -5.21 25.59
C PHE A 167 15.71 -6.52 25.59
N GLN A 168 15.54 -7.18 26.74
CA GLN A 168 14.74 -8.40 26.84
C GLN A 168 13.27 -8.17 26.42
N SER A 169 12.69 -7.03 26.81
CA SER A 169 11.33 -6.66 26.41
C SER A 169 11.23 -6.40 24.90
N TRP A 170 12.24 -5.76 24.31
CA TRP A 170 12.32 -5.53 22.87
C TRP A 170 12.43 -6.85 22.11
N VAL A 171 13.35 -7.76 22.48
CA VAL A 171 13.47 -9.09 21.86
C VAL A 171 12.16 -9.88 21.97
N ALA A 172 11.48 -9.83 23.11
CA ALA A 172 10.18 -10.49 23.24
C ALA A 172 9.10 -9.86 22.35
N SER A 173 9.13 -8.54 22.16
CA SER A 173 8.20 -7.83 21.28
C SER A 173 8.41 -8.14 19.80
N THR A 174 9.67 -8.30 19.37
CA THR A 174 10.00 -8.60 17.98
C THR A 174 9.54 -10.00 17.59
N VAL A 175 9.81 -11.01 18.43
CA VAL A 175 9.34 -12.39 18.22
C VAL A 175 7.82 -12.48 18.18
N ARG A 176 7.10 -11.79 19.09
CA ARG A 176 5.63 -11.74 19.05
C ARG A 176 5.08 -11.07 17.79
N SER A 177 5.75 -10.01 17.30
CA SER A 177 5.38 -9.36 16.04
C SER A 177 5.57 -10.30 14.85
N SER A 178 6.67 -11.08 14.84
CA SER A 178 6.96 -12.07 13.80
C SER A 178 5.96 -13.22 13.83
N ALA A 179 5.60 -13.74 15.01
CA ALA A 179 4.54 -14.73 15.17
C ALA A 179 3.18 -14.23 14.67
N SER A 180 2.81 -13.00 15.02
CA SER A 180 1.55 -12.39 14.53
C SER A 180 1.52 -12.25 13.00
N TYR A 181 2.65 -11.92 12.39
CA TYR A 181 2.78 -11.84 10.94
C TYR A 181 2.70 -13.23 10.29
N GLU A 182 3.42 -14.22 10.83
CA GLU A 182 3.34 -15.62 10.40
C GLU A 182 1.89 -16.09 10.39
N SER A 183 1.16 -15.92 11.50
CA SER A 183 -0.19 -16.45 11.64
C SER A 183 -1.17 -15.77 10.67
N SER A 184 -0.91 -14.50 10.34
CA SER A 184 -1.74 -13.72 9.40
C SER A 184 -1.40 -13.96 7.93
N CYS A 185 -0.13 -14.21 7.59
CA CYS A 185 0.38 -14.11 6.22
C CYS A 185 1.00 -15.40 5.68
N TYR A 186 1.46 -16.32 6.55
CA TYR A 186 2.03 -17.62 6.17
C TYR A 186 1.02 -18.77 6.25
N SER A 187 -0.09 -18.62 6.98
CA SER A 187 -1.15 -19.63 7.06
C SER A 187 -1.97 -19.71 5.76
N GLY A 188 -2.11 -20.92 5.21
CA GLY A 188 -2.47 -21.21 3.81
C GLY A 188 -3.90 -20.89 3.33
N SER A 189 -4.62 -19.97 3.98
CA SER A 189 -6.01 -19.65 3.65
C SER A 189 -6.27 -18.14 3.72
N GLY A 190 -5.80 -17.41 2.69
CA GLY A 190 -6.07 -15.98 2.53
C GLY A 190 -4.85 -15.05 2.49
N SER A 191 -3.65 -15.58 2.24
CA SER A 191 -2.31 -14.94 2.30
C SER A 191 -2.05 -13.76 1.34
N GLY A 192 -3.07 -13.01 0.94
CA GLY A 192 -2.92 -11.81 0.10
C GLY A 192 -3.98 -10.72 0.27
N SER A 193 -4.96 -10.86 1.16
CA SER A 193 -6.08 -9.90 1.28
C SER A 193 -5.97 -8.92 2.45
N ALA A 194 -5.14 -9.20 3.45
CA ALA A 194 -4.87 -8.26 4.53
C ALA A 194 -3.77 -7.27 4.12
N ALA A 195 -4.07 -5.96 4.19
CA ALA A 195 -3.10 -4.89 3.92
C ALA A 195 -1.84 -4.96 4.81
N SER A 196 -1.87 -5.72 5.91
CA SER A 196 -0.71 -5.97 6.77
C SER A 196 0.30 -6.95 6.16
N CYS A 197 -0.08 -7.76 5.16
CA CYS A 197 0.78 -8.76 4.51
C CYS A 197 1.55 -8.19 3.29
N SER A 198 1.34 -6.91 2.95
CA SER A 198 1.99 -6.20 1.85
C SER A 198 3.07 -5.22 2.32
N ILE A 199 3.76 -5.52 3.43
CA ILE A 199 4.81 -4.64 3.99
C ILE A 199 6.23 -5.04 3.55
N PHE A 200 6.53 -6.34 3.40
CA PHE A 200 7.87 -6.80 3.02
C PHE A 200 8.02 -6.91 1.50
N ALA A 201 9.27 -7.06 1.01
CA ALA A 201 9.55 -7.26 -0.42
C ALA A 201 8.77 -8.45 -1.01
N ARG A 202 8.62 -9.52 -0.24
CA ARG A 202 7.70 -10.64 -0.52
C ARG A 202 6.75 -10.83 0.65
N THR A 203 5.51 -11.22 0.36
CA THR A 203 4.54 -11.51 1.42
C THR A 203 4.97 -12.71 2.28
N THR A 204 5.52 -13.76 1.65
CA THR A 204 6.14 -14.91 2.31
C THR A 204 7.44 -15.28 1.62
N LEU A 205 8.41 -15.74 2.40
CA LEU A 205 9.64 -16.35 1.88
C LEU A 205 9.38 -17.81 1.49
N PRO A 206 9.86 -18.26 0.32
CA PRO A 206 9.71 -19.65 -0.10
C PRO A 206 10.54 -20.58 0.79
N TYR A 207 10.03 -21.78 1.01
CA TYR A 207 10.79 -22.88 1.59
C TYR A 207 10.19 -24.22 1.15
N THR A 208 10.98 -25.27 1.30
CA THR A 208 10.58 -26.65 1.07
C THR A 208 10.61 -27.40 2.40
N ASN A 209 9.62 -28.28 2.60
CA ASN A 209 9.61 -29.22 3.71
C ASN A 209 9.68 -30.64 3.15
N THR A 210 10.46 -31.50 3.79
CA THR A 210 10.62 -32.91 3.39
C THR A 210 10.63 -33.75 4.65
N SER A 211 9.57 -34.53 4.84
CA SER A 211 9.43 -35.48 5.95
C SER A 211 9.91 -36.87 5.52
N GLY A 212 10.24 -37.72 6.50
CA GLY A 212 10.65 -39.11 6.25
C GLY A 212 12.12 -39.28 5.88
N ASN A 213 12.96 -38.29 6.17
CA ASN A 213 14.40 -38.38 5.93
C ASN A 213 15.09 -39.31 6.95
N PRO A 214 16.25 -39.87 6.61
CA PRO A 214 17.09 -40.59 7.55
C PRO A 214 17.48 -39.75 8.77
N CYS A 215 17.76 -40.39 9.90
CA CYS A 215 18.27 -39.72 11.10
C CYS A 215 19.50 -38.84 10.76
N PRO A 216 19.46 -37.52 11.07
CA PRO A 216 20.50 -36.58 10.63
C PRO A 216 21.71 -36.53 11.60
N PHE A 217 21.67 -37.32 12.68
CA PHE A 217 22.68 -37.31 13.73
C PHE A 217 23.65 -38.50 13.60
N PRO A 218 24.94 -38.35 13.99
CA PRO A 218 25.94 -39.42 13.90
C PRO A 218 25.54 -40.74 14.60
N GLY A 219 24.73 -40.66 15.66
CA GLY A 219 24.24 -41.82 16.39
C GLY A 219 23.22 -42.69 15.64
N GLY A 220 22.64 -42.19 14.55
CA GLY A 220 21.63 -42.89 13.77
C GLY A 220 20.48 -43.45 14.63
N ASP A 221 20.13 -44.70 14.40
CA ASP A 221 19.04 -45.41 15.09
C ASP A 221 19.23 -45.57 16.61
N LYS A 222 20.44 -45.33 17.14
CA LYS A 222 20.69 -45.33 18.60
C LYS A 222 20.18 -44.07 19.29
N ILE A 223 19.93 -43.01 18.52
CA ILE A 223 19.53 -41.70 19.02
C ILE A 223 18.12 -41.35 18.55
N CYS A 224 17.85 -41.45 17.25
CA CYS A 224 16.53 -41.13 16.72
C CYS A 224 15.50 -42.18 17.17
N GLN A 225 14.25 -41.77 17.37
CA GLN A 225 13.18 -42.72 17.71
C GLN A 225 12.87 -43.71 16.59
N ALA A 226 13.05 -43.30 15.33
CA ALA A 226 12.86 -44.14 14.15
C ALA A 226 13.83 -43.73 13.02
N PRO A 227 14.22 -44.68 12.12
CA PRO A 227 15.24 -44.46 11.09
C PRO A 227 14.86 -43.38 10.06
N ASN A 228 13.59 -43.32 9.65
CA ASN A 228 13.09 -42.45 8.59
C ASN A 228 12.02 -41.49 9.11
N GLN A 229 12.33 -40.74 10.17
CA GLN A 229 11.40 -39.81 10.83
C GLN A 229 12.00 -38.40 10.97
N ALA A 230 13.05 -38.07 10.22
CA ALA A 230 13.58 -36.73 10.23
C ALA A 230 12.79 -35.80 9.30
N LEU A 231 12.72 -34.52 9.70
CA LEU A 231 12.12 -33.43 8.96
C LEU A 231 13.22 -32.48 8.52
N ARG A 232 13.27 -32.19 7.22
CA ARG A 232 14.12 -31.14 6.66
C ARG A 232 13.27 -29.95 6.25
N LEU A 233 13.66 -28.77 6.72
CA LEU A 233 13.09 -27.47 6.35
C LEU A 233 14.18 -26.66 5.67
N ASP A 234 13.98 -26.24 4.43
CA ASP A 234 15.03 -25.65 3.61
C ASP A 234 14.48 -24.44 2.85
N SER A 235 15.03 -23.24 3.10
CA SER A 235 14.58 -22.02 2.41
C SER A 235 14.89 -22.04 0.91
N GLY A 236 15.79 -22.92 0.46
CA GLY A 236 16.50 -22.73 -0.80
C GLY A 236 17.34 -21.45 -0.76
N PHE A 237 17.89 -21.06 -1.91
CA PHE A 237 18.63 -19.80 -2.03
C PHE A 237 17.67 -18.63 -2.16
N LEU A 238 17.62 -17.80 -1.12
CA LEU A 238 16.97 -16.50 -1.08
C LEU A 238 17.92 -15.44 -1.61
N ASP A 239 17.45 -14.63 -2.56
CA ASP A 239 18.19 -13.52 -3.14
C ASP A 239 18.02 -12.26 -2.29
N SER A 240 19.15 -11.66 -1.88
CA SER A 240 19.19 -10.42 -1.09
C SER A 240 18.32 -9.29 -1.65
N HIS A 241 18.20 -9.16 -2.97
CA HIS A 241 17.41 -8.12 -3.61
C HIS A 241 15.94 -8.51 -3.78
N ARG A 242 15.65 -9.71 -4.29
CA ARG A 242 14.27 -10.14 -4.61
C ARG A 242 13.49 -10.58 -3.38
N ASP A 243 14.14 -11.29 -2.46
CA ASP A 243 13.47 -11.91 -1.32
C ASP A 243 13.58 -11.06 -0.05
N LEU A 244 14.74 -10.44 0.19
CA LEU A 244 15.01 -9.63 1.39
C LEU A 244 14.84 -8.12 1.18
N GLY A 245 14.77 -7.64 -0.07
CA GLY A 245 14.53 -6.22 -0.37
C GLY A 245 15.75 -5.31 -0.34
N PHE A 246 16.97 -5.83 -0.30
CA PHE A 246 18.19 -5.02 -0.49
C PHE A 246 18.29 -4.57 -1.96
N ASN A 247 17.83 -3.36 -2.27
CA ASN A 247 17.75 -2.81 -3.63
C ASN A 247 19.13 -2.59 -4.28
N SER A 248 19.73 -3.67 -4.78
CA SER A 248 21.09 -3.69 -5.32
C SER A 248 21.15 -4.18 -6.79
N PRO A 249 22.09 -3.65 -7.60
CA PRO A 249 22.38 -4.20 -8.92
C PRO A 249 22.92 -5.65 -8.82
N PRO A 250 22.85 -6.46 -9.90
CA PRO A 250 23.30 -7.85 -9.88
C PRO A 250 24.71 -8.09 -9.33
N SER A 251 25.64 -7.17 -9.59
CA SER A 251 27.03 -7.26 -9.13
C SER A 251 27.20 -7.16 -7.60
N GLN A 252 26.17 -6.69 -6.88
CA GLN A 252 26.23 -6.41 -5.44
C GLN A 252 25.25 -7.27 -4.63
N ARG A 253 24.68 -8.31 -5.25
CA ARG A 253 23.75 -9.24 -4.61
C ARG A 253 24.50 -10.40 -3.98
N PHE A 254 23.93 -10.94 -2.92
CA PHE A 254 24.29 -12.23 -2.35
C PHE A 254 23.07 -13.14 -2.24
N LEU A 255 23.31 -14.44 -2.11
CA LEU A 255 22.30 -15.45 -1.81
C LEU A 255 22.49 -15.94 -0.38
N TYR A 256 21.37 -16.21 0.28
CA TYR A 256 21.28 -16.76 1.62
C TYR A 256 20.45 -18.03 1.60
N ARG A 257 20.88 -19.07 2.30
CA ARG A 257 20.09 -20.29 2.51
C ARG A 257 20.21 -20.70 3.97
N SER A 258 19.06 -20.95 4.59
CA SER A 258 18.98 -21.68 5.86
C SER A 258 18.34 -23.03 5.61
N TYR A 259 18.87 -24.05 6.24
CA TYR A 259 18.16 -25.31 6.34
C TYR A 259 18.35 -25.94 7.71
N GLN A 260 17.33 -26.67 8.13
CA GLN A 260 17.22 -27.24 9.46
C GLN A 260 16.78 -28.69 9.32
N GLU A 261 17.47 -29.58 10.03
CA GLU A 261 17.12 -30.99 10.09
C GLU A 261 16.84 -31.39 11.53
N CYS A 262 15.62 -31.86 11.76
CA CYS A 262 15.13 -32.19 13.09
C CYS A 262 14.64 -33.62 13.16
N ALA A 263 14.84 -34.28 14.29
CA ALA A 263 14.24 -35.58 14.56
C ALA A 263 13.87 -35.73 16.05
N PRO A 264 12.74 -36.39 16.36
CA PRO A 264 12.44 -36.88 17.70
C PRO A 264 13.50 -37.89 18.15
N ILE A 265 14.01 -37.73 19.36
CA ILE A 265 15.05 -38.59 19.92
C ILE A 265 14.51 -39.53 20.99
N ASN A 266 15.14 -40.70 21.13
CA ASN A 266 14.78 -41.70 22.11
C ASN A 266 15.34 -41.33 23.49
N THR A 267 14.46 -40.92 24.41
CA THR A 267 14.86 -40.49 25.76
C THR A 267 14.99 -41.64 26.77
N ALA A 268 14.43 -42.82 26.49
CA ALA A 268 14.33 -43.91 27.47
C ALA A 268 15.70 -44.46 27.91
N GLY A 269 16.64 -44.61 26.96
CA GLY A 269 18.01 -45.09 27.25
C GLY A 269 18.92 -44.06 27.93
N TYR A 270 18.49 -42.80 27.97
CA TYR A 270 19.28 -41.67 28.46
C TYR A 270 18.65 -40.99 29.69
N ALA A 271 17.55 -41.54 30.22
CA ALA A 271 16.89 -41.05 31.42
C ALA A 271 17.24 -41.91 32.63
N LYS A 272 17.66 -41.29 33.74
CA LYS A 272 17.81 -41.95 35.05
C LYS A 272 16.88 -41.31 36.06
N ARG A 273 16.04 -42.11 36.68
CA ARG A 273 15.13 -41.69 37.74
C ARG A 273 15.71 -42.03 39.11
N ASN A 274 15.79 -41.04 39.99
CA ASN A 274 16.17 -41.19 41.39
C ASN A 274 15.11 -40.51 42.27
N GLY A 275 14.25 -41.31 42.91
CA GLY A 275 13.09 -40.83 43.66
C GLY A 275 12.11 -40.05 42.78
N SER A 276 11.84 -38.80 43.15
CA SER A 276 11.00 -37.86 42.41
C SER A 276 11.73 -37.14 41.27
N THR A 277 13.06 -37.22 41.20
CA THR A 277 13.84 -36.53 40.16
C THR A 277 14.16 -37.46 39.00
N THR A 278 13.92 -37.02 37.77
CA THR A 278 14.38 -37.66 36.53
C THR A 278 15.44 -36.79 35.87
N ARG A 279 16.62 -37.35 35.55
CA ARG A 279 17.70 -36.66 34.83
C ARG A 279 17.92 -37.28 33.46
N TYR A 280 18.18 -36.45 32.47
CA TYR A 280 18.47 -36.85 31.08
C TYR A 280 19.93 -36.57 30.74
N PHE A 281 20.61 -37.53 30.10
CA PHE A 281 22.06 -37.52 29.88
C PHE A 281 22.41 -37.44 28.38
N PHE A 282 22.13 -36.31 27.74
CA PHE A 282 22.48 -36.07 26.33
C PHE A 282 23.69 -35.15 26.16
N GLY A 283 24.37 -34.77 27.24
CA GLY A 283 25.47 -33.82 27.21
C GLY A 283 25.55 -33.01 28.49
N ASN A 284 26.62 -32.23 28.66
CA ASN A 284 26.83 -31.44 29.87
C ASN A 284 26.17 -30.06 29.75
N ASP A 285 25.19 -29.74 30.60
CA ASP A 285 24.59 -28.42 30.71
C ASP A 285 25.17 -27.66 31.92
N SER A 286 25.88 -26.57 31.61
CA SER A 286 26.57 -25.71 32.59
C SER A 286 25.64 -24.86 33.46
N LEU A 287 24.35 -24.76 33.12
CA LEU A 287 23.37 -23.91 33.81
C LEU A 287 22.37 -24.72 34.64
N ASN A 288 21.81 -25.80 34.08
CA ASN A 288 20.70 -26.52 34.72
C ASN A 288 21.10 -27.81 35.45
N CYS A 289 22.29 -28.37 35.18
CA CYS A 289 22.78 -29.61 35.80
C CYS A 289 24.20 -29.46 36.39
N ILE A 290 24.44 -28.39 37.15
CA ILE A 290 25.77 -28.07 37.73
C ILE A 290 26.29 -29.19 38.66
N ASP A 291 25.40 -30.00 39.22
CA ASP A 291 25.70 -31.06 40.18
C ASP A 291 26.07 -32.42 39.57
N GLN A 292 25.98 -32.58 38.24
CA GLN A 292 26.07 -33.91 37.62
C GLN A 292 26.67 -33.87 36.20
N ASP A 293 27.84 -34.49 36.04
CA ASP A 293 28.48 -34.62 34.73
C ASP A 293 27.60 -35.34 33.70
N GLY A 294 27.53 -34.75 32.51
CA GLY A 294 26.82 -35.29 31.36
C GLY A 294 25.29 -35.18 31.43
N CYS A 295 24.74 -34.45 32.40
CA CYS A 295 23.32 -34.15 32.51
C CYS A 295 22.93 -32.94 31.66
N SER A 296 21.91 -33.11 30.82
CA SER A 296 21.34 -32.05 29.98
C SER A 296 20.12 -31.39 30.61
N MET A 297 19.31 -32.18 31.33
CA MET A 297 18.03 -31.73 31.87
C MET A 297 17.70 -32.50 33.15
N LYS A 298 17.12 -31.78 34.12
CA LYS A 298 16.58 -32.32 35.37
C LYS A 298 15.09 -31.96 35.47
N TYR A 299 14.25 -32.98 35.65
CA TYR A 299 12.82 -32.85 35.93
C TYR A 299 12.52 -33.31 37.35
N ASN A 300 11.67 -32.59 38.08
CA ASN A 300 11.30 -32.94 39.44
C ASN A 300 9.78 -33.19 39.55
N ASN A 301 9.40 -34.42 39.88
CA ASN A 301 8.00 -34.84 40.00
C ASN A 301 7.31 -34.23 41.23
N ASP A 302 8.05 -33.87 42.29
CA ASP A 302 7.45 -33.32 43.53
C ASP A 302 6.99 -31.87 43.36
N THR A 303 7.46 -31.19 42.30
CA THR A 303 6.97 -29.86 41.89
C THR A 303 5.80 -29.93 40.92
N ALA A 304 5.21 -31.11 40.68
CA ALA A 304 3.89 -31.21 40.08
C ALA A 304 2.94 -30.47 41.03
N ASP A 305 2.66 -29.23 40.65
CA ASP A 305 1.88 -28.28 41.42
C ASP A 305 0.60 -28.98 41.89
N THR A 306 0.19 -28.77 43.13
CA THR A 306 -0.99 -29.46 43.71
C THR A 306 -2.27 -29.20 42.90
N TYR A 307 -2.20 -28.22 42.00
CA TYR A 307 -3.11 -27.91 40.92
C TYR A 307 -2.49 -28.33 39.57
N ARG A 308 -2.93 -29.46 38.98
CA ARG A 308 -2.58 -29.83 37.60
C ARG A 308 -2.98 -28.69 36.65
N ARG A 309 -2.01 -27.91 36.18
CA ARG A 309 -2.29 -26.72 35.35
C ARG A 309 -2.63 -27.06 33.89
N ALA A 310 -2.46 -28.32 33.47
CA ALA A 310 -2.68 -28.77 32.09
C ALA A 310 -2.00 -27.82 31.07
N GLU A 311 -0.74 -27.47 31.33
CA GLU A 311 0.08 -26.56 30.51
C GLU A 311 1.25 -27.31 29.89
N TYR A 312 1.62 -26.94 28.67
CA TYR A 312 2.85 -27.42 28.05
C TYR A 312 4.05 -26.61 28.56
N ARG A 313 5.19 -27.24 28.80
CA ARG A 313 6.43 -26.50 29.07
C ARG A 313 7.52 -26.91 28.10
N ILE A 314 8.17 -25.91 27.53
CA ILE A 314 9.29 -26.08 26.62
C ILE A 314 10.56 -25.59 27.28
N ARG A 315 11.61 -26.41 27.23
CA ARG A 315 12.98 -26.00 27.56
C ARG A 315 13.89 -26.28 26.39
N SER A 316 15.00 -25.58 26.31
CA SER A 316 15.98 -25.81 25.26
C SER A 316 17.41 -25.73 25.79
N ASN A 317 18.28 -26.50 25.15
CA ASN A 317 19.73 -26.41 25.32
C ASN A 317 20.38 -26.32 23.95
N SER A 318 21.37 -25.44 23.80
CA SER A 318 21.99 -25.19 22.50
C SER A 318 23.51 -25.24 22.57
N LEU A 319 24.10 -25.83 21.52
CA LEU A 319 25.49 -25.68 21.11
C LEU A 319 25.49 -24.81 19.86
N TYR A 320 26.27 -23.72 19.87
CA TYR A 320 26.49 -22.88 18.70
C TYR A 320 27.85 -23.15 18.05
N ASP A 321 27.86 -23.13 16.73
CA ASP A 321 29.07 -23.22 15.93
C ASP A 321 29.78 -21.86 15.90
N LEU A 322 30.62 -21.61 16.89
CA LEU A 322 31.28 -20.31 17.12
C LEU A 322 32.66 -20.23 16.46
N PRO A 323 33.15 -19.03 16.11
CA PRO A 323 34.56 -18.84 15.76
C PRO A 323 35.45 -19.09 16.99
N VAL A 324 36.65 -19.66 16.77
CA VAL A 324 37.64 -20.09 17.81
C VAL A 324 37.96 -19.04 18.91
N LYS A 325 37.64 -17.76 18.69
CA LYS A 325 37.88 -16.68 19.67
C LYS A 325 36.72 -16.42 20.65
N GLU A 326 35.56 -17.06 20.49
CA GLU A 326 34.31 -16.74 21.21
C GLU A 326 33.68 -17.91 21.99
N ASP A 327 34.41 -19.04 22.13
CA ASP A 327 33.95 -20.36 22.62
C ASP A 327 33.17 -20.40 23.96
N LYS A 328 33.09 -19.32 24.75
CA LYS A 328 32.55 -19.36 26.12
C LYS A 328 31.27 -18.56 26.38
N VAL A 329 30.76 -17.78 25.42
CA VAL A 329 29.66 -16.83 25.72
C VAL A 329 28.28 -17.30 25.22
N GLY A 330 28.22 -18.18 24.21
CA GLY A 330 26.96 -18.58 23.55
C GLY A 330 26.41 -19.97 23.89
N SER A 331 27.28 -20.97 24.10
CA SER A 331 26.87 -22.38 24.25
C SER A 331 26.67 -22.75 25.71
N SER A 332 25.42 -23.01 26.11
CA SER A 332 25.10 -23.47 27.47
C SER A 332 25.35 -24.97 27.67
N TRP A 333 25.44 -25.73 26.57
CA TRP A 333 25.40 -27.19 26.56
C TRP A 333 26.38 -27.81 25.57
N GLN A 334 27.04 -28.89 26.01
CA GLN A 334 27.93 -29.70 25.19
C GLN A 334 27.29 -31.07 24.93
N PRO A 335 26.81 -31.37 23.71
CA PRO A 335 26.16 -32.64 23.37
C PRO A 335 27.11 -33.83 23.42
N ILE A 336 26.53 -35.02 23.60
CA ILE A 336 27.22 -36.30 23.38
C ILE A 336 27.65 -36.44 21.91
N PRO A 337 28.73 -37.22 21.61
CA PRO A 337 29.23 -37.38 20.24
C PRO A 337 28.17 -37.85 19.23
N GLU A 338 27.20 -38.64 19.68
CA GLU A 338 26.12 -39.18 18.85
C GLU A 338 25.13 -38.12 18.37
N LEU A 339 25.08 -36.96 19.03
CA LEU A 339 24.28 -35.79 18.62
C LEU A 339 25.12 -34.70 17.96
N ASN A 340 26.45 -34.76 18.06
CA ASN A 340 27.35 -33.68 17.66
C ASN A 340 27.60 -33.68 16.14
N VAL A 341 26.77 -32.94 15.40
CA VAL A 341 26.94 -32.66 13.97
C VAL A 341 28.02 -31.59 13.78
N PRO A 342 29.07 -31.83 12.99
CA PRO A 342 30.09 -30.81 12.73
C PRO A 342 29.51 -29.64 11.93
N ASP A 343 30.03 -28.43 12.19
CA ASP A 343 29.66 -27.20 11.47
C ASP A 343 28.14 -26.91 11.50
N ALA A 344 27.48 -27.15 12.63
CA ALA A 344 26.06 -26.89 12.80
C ALA A 344 25.74 -26.37 14.20
N ASP A 345 24.73 -25.50 14.30
CA ASP A 345 24.13 -25.20 15.59
C ASP A 345 23.18 -26.33 15.97
N ILE A 346 23.26 -26.81 17.21
CA ILE A 346 22.50 -27.97 17.67
C ILE A 346 21.65 -27.54 18.84
N THR A 347 20.34 -27.70 18.73
CA THR A 347 19.41 -27.39 19.81
C THR A 347 18.54 -28.60 20.11
N VAL A 348 18.49 -28.98 21.40
CA VAL A 348 17.49 -29.92 21.91
C VAL A 348 16.32 -29.14 22.51
N PHE A 349 15.11 -29.52 22.13
CA PHE A 349 13.85 -29.00 22.65
C PHE A 349 13.16 -30.07 23.49
N TRP A 350 13.01 -29.78 24.78
CA TRP A 350 12.33 -30.61 25.75
C TRP A 350 10.88 -30.19 25.86
N LEU A 351 9.96 -31.16 25.73
CA LEU A 351 8.55 -30.98 25.97
C LEU A 351 8.15 -31.69 27.26
N GLU A 352 7.77 -30.92 28.26
CA GLU A 352 7.10 -31.41 29.47
C GLU A 352 5.59 -31.32 29.25
N GLN A 353 4.91 -32.47 29.28
CA GLN A 353 3.47 -32.59 29.06
C GLN A 353 2.79 -33.56 30.04
N HIS A 354 3.51 -33.97 31.10
CA HIS A 354 3.06 -35.01 32.02
C HIS A 354 1.73 -34.68 32.73
N ASP A 355 1.45 -33.39 32.94
CA ASP A 355 0.25 -32.90 33.63
C ASP A 355 -0.97 -32.75 32.71
N ILE A 356 -0.84 -33.06 31.42
CA ILE A 356 -1.93 -32.96 30.44
C ILE A 356 -2.59 -34.32 30.23
N SER A 357 -3.92 -34.33 30.34
CA SER A 357 -4.74 -35.52 30.07
C SER A 357 -5.34 -35.43 28.68
N PHE A 358 -5.15 -36.47 27.87
CA PHE A 358 -5.70 -36.56 26.53
C PHE A 358 -6.97 -37.43 26.51
N PHE A 359 -8.02 -37.01 25.83
CA PHE A 359 -9.25 -37.80 25.69
C PHE A 359 -9.16 -38.87 24.58
N LYS A 360 -8.11 -38.82 23.75
CA LYS A 360 -7.78 -39.77 22.68
C LYS A 360 -6.26 -40.07 22.77
N PRO A 361 -5.81 -41.31 22.49
CA PRO A 361 -4.36 -41.60 22.49
C PRO A 361 -3.64 -40.76 21.43
N VAL A 362 -2.45 -40.27 21.78
CA VAL A 362 -1.58 -39.49 20.90
C VAL A 362 -0.33 -40.31 20.58
N LYS A 363 -0.15 -40.62 19.29
CA LYS A 363 0.97 -41.45 18.78
C LYS A 363 2.15 -40.64 18.26
N ASP A 364 1.99 -39.32 18.20
CA ASP A 364 3.05 -38.40 17.80
C ASP A 364 4.33 -38.68 18.62
N PRO A 365 5.52 -38.75 18.00
CA PRO A 365 6.77 -39.13 18.66
C PRO A 365 7.28 -38.14 19.71
N TRP A 366 6.86 -36.87 19.65
CA TRP A 366 7.26 -35.82 20.60
C TRP A 366 6.16 -35.52 21.62
N PHE A 367 4.89 -35.65 21.21
CA PHE A 367 3.70 -35.48 22.06
C PHE A 367 3.15 -36.82 22.58
N ARG A 368 3.93 -37.90 22.58
CA ARG A 368 3.40 -39.26 22.84
C ARG A 368 2.67 -39.37 24.18
N ALA A 369 1.41 -39.78 24.13
CA ALA A 369 0.55 -40.00 25.29
C ALA A 369 -0.42 -41.17 25.02
N GLU A 370 0.02 -42.38 25.37
CA GLU A 370 -0.72 -43.63 25.09
C GLU A 370 -1.17 -44.37 26.36
N THR A 371 -0.73 -43.90 27.54
CA THR A 371 -0.95 -44.61 28.80
C THR A 371 -2.30 -44.24 29.37
N ALA A 372 -3.21 -45.21 29.31
CA ALA A 372 -4.59 -45.01 29.71
C ALA A 372 -4.76 -45.07 31.23
N TYR A 373 -5.56 -44.16 31.76
CA TYR A 373 -6.06 -44.21 33.14
C TYR A 373 -7.49 -43.64 33.22
N ASN A 374 -8.18 -43.92 34.32
CA ASN A 374 -9.55 -43.44 34.52
C ASN A 374 -9.55 -42.15 35.32
N LEU A 375 -10.02 -41.07 34.71
CA LEU A 375 -10.21 -39.77 35.36
C LEU A 375 -11.67 -39.62 35.79
N SER A 376 -11.88 -39.26 37.06
CA SER A 376 -13.19 -38.92 37.59
C SER A 376 -13.54 -37.48 37.19
N THR A 377 -14.60 -37.30 36.41
CA THR A 377 -15.12 -35.99 36.01
C THR A 377 -16.52 -35.77 36.59
N PRO A 378 -17.06 -34.54 36.62
CA PRO A 378 -18.43 -34.27 37.07
C PRO A 378 -19.52 -35.05 36.32
N ILE A 379 -19.22 -35.51 35.09
CA ILE A 379 -20.12 -36.28 34.22
C ILE A 379 -19.79 -37.80 34.20
N GLY A 380 -19.02 -38.26 35.20
CA GLY A 380 -18.65 -39.67 35.40
C GLY A 380 -17.18 -39.98 35.11
N LYS A 381 -16.81 -41.26 35.24
CA LYS A 381 -15.46 -41.74 34.91
C LYS A 381 -15.26 -41.71 33.39
N ARG A 382 -14.13 -41.18 32.95
CA ARG A 382 -13.71 -41.15 31.55
C ARG A 382 -12.32 -41.76 31.43
N LYS A 383 -12.12 -42.51 30.35
CA LYS A 383 -10.79 -43.01 29.99
C LYS A 383 -10.02 -41.87 29.35
N VAL A 384 -8.86 -41.54 29.91
CA VAL A 384 -7.94 -40.53 29.41
C VAL A 384 -6.55 -41.13 29.28
N TYR A 385 -5.67 -40.44 28.56
CA TYR A 385 -4.33 -40.87 28.21
C TYR A 385 -3.32 -39.83 28.69
N GLN A 386 -2.15 -40.25 29.14
CA GLN A 386 -1.06 -39.37 29.55
C GLN A 386 0.29 -39.87 29.02
N SER A 387 1.31 -39.02 29.13
CA SER A 387 2.68 -39.39 28.79
C SER A 387 3.34 -40.20 29.90
N GLU A 388 4.06 -41.28 29.52
CA GLU A 388 4.87 -42.08 30.47
C GLU A 388 6.18 -41.39 30.83
N ALA A 389 6.75 -40.66 29.87
CA ALA A 389 7.99 -39.93 30.05
C ALA A 389 7.68 -38.56 30.66
N PRO A 390 8.42 -38.12 31.70
CA PRO A 390 8.26 -36.77 32.25
C PRO A 390 8.52 -35.66 31.21
N ALA A 391 9.51 -35.87 30.35
CA ALA A 391 9.83 -35.04 29.20
C ALA A 391 10.22 -35.88 27.98
N GLN A 392 9.87 -35.37 26.80
CA GLN A 392 10.28 -35.89 25.50
C GLN A 392 11.11 -34.85 24.75
N ALA A 393 11.92 -35.29 23.79
CA ALA A 393 12.86 -34.40 23.12
C ALA A 393 12.83 -34.53 21.60
N VAL A 394 12.94 -33.37 20.95
CA VAL A 394 13.28 -33.22 19.53
C VAL A 394 14.61 -32.49 19.46
N VAL A 395 15.53 -32.96 18.62
CA VAL A 395 16.78 -32.26 18.35
C VAL A 395 16.75 -31.72 16.94
N CYS A 396 17.24 -30.51 16.75
CA CYS A 396 17.43 -29.88 15.46
C CYS A 396 18.91 -29.49 15.28
N ASN A 397 19.46 -29.78 14.11
CA ASN A 397 20.67 -29.10 13.64
C ASN A 397 20.28 -27.99 12.65
N GLN A 398 20.95 -26.86 12.73
CA GLN A 398 20.71 -25.68 11.90
C GLN A 398 22.01 -25.29 11.19
N GLN A 399 21.92 -25.11 9.87
CA GLN A 399 23.04 -24.70 9.04
C GLN A 399 22.62 -23.58 8.08
N TYR A 400 23.60 -22.76 7.74
CA TYR A 400 23.46 -21.56 6.94
C TYR A 400 24.53 -21.55 5.86
N GLN A 401 24.17 -21.06 4.69
CA GLN A 401 25.05 -20.98 3.54
C GLN A 401 24.89 -19.63 2.84
N PHE A 402 26.02 -19.03 2.46
CA PHE A 402 26.07 -17.77 1.75
C PHE A 402 26.74 -17.94 0.40
N CYS A 403 26.24 -17.25 -0.61
CA CYS A 403 26.87 -17.25 -1.92
C CYS A 403 26.98 -15.86 -2.54
N ASN A 404 28.03 -15.66 -3.32
CA ASN A 404 28.17 -14.55 -4.25
C ASN A 404 27.94 -15.06 -5.68
N PRO A 405 26.81 -14.71 -6.33
CA PRO A 405 26.47 -15.18 -7.67
C PRO A 405 27.41 -14.64 -8.76
N ASN A 406 28.28 -13.67 -8.45
CA ASN A 406 29.24 -13.10 -9.39
C ASN A 406 30.57 -13.87 -9.45
N LEU A 407 30.76 -14.86 -8.58
CA LEU A 407 31.93 -15.74 -8.60
C LEU A 407 31.66 -17.04 -9.39
N PRO A 408 32.71 -17.74 -9.85
CA PRO A 408 32.56 -19.07 -10.44
C PRO A 408 31.89 -20.05 -9.48
N LYS A 409 31.06 -20.97 -9.99
CA LYS A 409 30.23 -21.89 -9.19
C LYS A 409 30.97 -22.69 -8.11
N ASN A 410 32.25 -22.98 -8.31
CA ASN A 410 33.04 -23.80 -7.39
C ASN A 410 33.55 -23.01 -6.18
N GLU A 411 33.56 -21.68 -6.26
CA GLU A 411 34.04 -20.77 -5.21
C GLU A 411 32.94 -19.81 -4.74
N SER A 412 31.75 -19.91 -5.34
CA SER A 412 30.68 -18.94 -5.14
C SER A 412 29.98 -19.07 -3.80
N CYS A 413 30.14 -20.17 -3.07
CA CYS A 413 29.36 -20.47 -1.87
C CYS A 413 30.22 -20.98 -0.72
N THR A 414 29.86 -20.63 0.52
CA THR A 414 30.49 -21.20 1.71
C THR A 414 30.08 -22.66 1.89
N PRO A 415 30.86 -23.47 2.64
CA PRO A 415 30.28 -24.68 3.23
C PRO A 415 29.11 -24.29 4.16
N PRO A 416 28.15 -25.20 4.39
CA PRO A 416 27.13 -24.98 5.40
C PRO A 416 27.75 -25.00 6.80
N GLN A 417 27.47 -23.95 7.59
CA GLN A 417 28.00 -23.77 8.94
C GLN A 417 26.92 -23.19 9.86
N GLY A 418 27.16 -23.09 11.17
CA GLY A 418 26.18 -22.46 12.08
C GLY A 418 26.04 -20.94 11.88
N VAL A 419 25.07 -20.34 12.56
CA VAL A 419 24.57 -18.98 12.32
C VAL A 419 25.64 -17.91 12.50
N GLN A 420 26.62 -18.13 13.38
CA GLN A 420 27.70 -17.17 13.65
C GLN A 420 28.91 -17.40 12.73
N ARG A 421 29.29 -18.66 12.46
CA ARG A 421 30.45 -18.97 11.63
C ARG A 421 30.20 -18.75 10.14
N ALA A 422 29.03 -19.12 9.60
CA ALA A 422 28.75 -19.03 8.17
C ALA A 422 28.90 -17.60 7.60
N PRO A 423 28.36 -16.54 8.25
CA PRO A 423 28.58 -15.16 7.82
C PRO A 423 30.04 -14.74 7.83
N GLN A 424 30.77 -15.10 8.88
CA GLN A 424 32.18 -14.76 9.04
C GLN A 424 33.02 -15.42 7.95
N THR A 425 32.81 -16.71 7.69
CA THR A 425 33.48 -17.44 6.60
C THR A 425 33.21 -16.79 5.25
N ALA A 426 31.97 -16.39 4.96
CA ALA A 426 31.63 -15.72 3.71
C ALA A 426 32.36 -14.37 3.58
N MET A 427 32.43 -13.62 4.67
CA MET A 427 33.17 -12.35 4.73
C MET A 427 34.68 -12.54 4.49
N ASP A 428 35.27 -13.61 5.02
CA ASP A 428 36.71 -13.90 4.97
C ASP A 428 37.16 -14.66 3.72
N THR A 429 36.23 -15.23 2.94
CA THR A 429 36.52 -15.99 1.72
C THR A 429 35.94 -15.31 0.49
N ILE A 430 34.61 -15.32 0.36
CA ILE A 430 33.86 -14.90 -0.82
C ILE A 430 33.82 -13.38 -0.99
N PHE A 431 33.80 -12.64 0.12
CA PHE A 431 33.78 -11.17 0.14
C PHE A 431 35.10 -10.53 0.60
N ALA A 432 36.14 -11.32 0.84
CA ALA A 432 37.40 -10.85 1.46
C ALA A 432 38.03 -9.66 0.74
N ASN A 433 38.07 -9.73 -0.59
CA ASN A 433 38.65 -8.71 -1.48
C ASN A 433 37.57 -7.98 -2.29
N SER A 434 36.29 -8.13 -1.92
CA SER A 434 35.18 -7.50 -2.64
C SER A 434 34.98 -6.06 -2.15
N PRO A 435 34.73 -5.08 -3.05
CA PRO A 435 34.28 -3.75 -2.65
C PRO A 435 32.92 -3.77 -1.93
N ASP A 436 32.18 -4.87 -2.02
CA ASP A 436 30.87 -5.05 -1.39
C ASP A 436 30.95 -5.72 0.00
N LYS A 437 32.16 -5.93 0.55
CA LYS A 437 32.36 -6.54 1.88
C LYS A 437 31.55 -5.84 2.97
N ASP A 438 31.66 -4.52 3.06
CA ASP A 438 30.93 -3.70 4.04
C ASP A 438 29.40 -3.75 3.85
N ARG A 439 28.95 -3.93 2.61
CA ARG A 439 27.51 -4.05 2.28
C ARG A 439 26.98 -5.39 2.75
N TYR A 440 27.75 -6.44 2.48
CA TYR A 440 27.45 -7.79 2.94
C TYR A 440 27.43 -7.86 4.48
N ASP A 441 28.46 -7.34 5.16
CA ASP A 441 28.53 -7.30 6.63
C ASP A 441 27.28 -6.64 7.22
N TRP A 442 26.93 -5.45 6.71
CA TRP A 442 25.74 -4.75 7.16
C TRP A 442 24.47 -5.55 6.93
N ALA A 443 24.23 -6.04 5.70
CA ALA A 443 23.05 -6.82 5.37
C ALA A 443 22.92 -8.09 6.22
N MET A 444 24.05 -8.63 6.67
CA MET A 444 24.10 -9.89 7.39
C MET A 444 23.84 -9.82 8.88
N ARG A 445 23.96 -8.62 9.45
CA ARG A 445 23.51 -8.37 10.82
C ARG A 445 22.05 -8.75 11.03
N ALA A 446 21.17 -8.55 10.05
CA ALA A 446 19.76 -8.94 10.19
C ALA A 446 19.54 -10.46 10.39
N VAL A 447 20.40 -11.31 9.81
CA VAL A 447 20.33 -12.77 9.99
C VAL A 447 20.93 -13.19 11.33
N THR A 448 22.14 -12.69 11.66
CA THR A 448 22.81 -13.05 12.92
C THR A 448 22.04 -12.58 14.14
N ASN A 449 21.29 -11.49 13.97
CA ASN A 449 20.53 -10.86 15.03
C ASN A 449 19.06 -11.31 15.09
N GLY A 450 18.59 -12.03 14.07
CA GLY A 450 17.22 -12.55 14.00
C GLY A 450 16.99 -13.69 14.98
N ALA A 451 15.71 -13.96 15.27
CA ALA A 451 15.30 -15.05 16.13
C ALA A 451 15.40 -16.41 15.41
N GLY A 452 16.15 -17.35 15.99
CA GLY A 452 16.16 -18.75 15.59
C GLY A 452 15.05 -19.56 16.27
N LEU A 453 15.05 -20.88 16.04
CA LEU A 453 14.10 -21.80 16.69
C LEU A 453 14.19 -21.72 18.22
N ARG A 454 15.41 -21.58 18.75
CA ARG A 454 15.67 -21.49 20.19
C ARG A 454 14.99 -20.27 20.80
N GLU A 455 15.17 -19.10 20.19
CA GLU A 455 14.58 -17.83 20.65
C GLU A 455 13.05 -17.89 20.60
N ILE A 456 12.48 -18.42 19.51
CA ILE A 456 11.02 -18.60 19.37
C ILE A 456 10.47 -19.45 20.52
N ALA A 457 11.04 -20.63 20.73
CA ALA A 457 10.59 -21.55 21.78
C ALA A 457 10.79 -20.96 23.18
N ALA A 458 11.90 -20.29 23.44
CA ALA A 458 12.21 -19.72 24.75
C ALA A 458 11.33 -18.50 25.11
N ILE A 459 10.99 -17.67 24.12
CA ILE A 459 10.26 -16.42 24.33
C ILE A 459 8.74 -16.65 24.36
N LEU A 460 8.22 -17.41 23.38
CA LEU A 460 6.78 -17.68 23.29
C LEU A 460 6.34 -18.80 24.25
N LYS A 461 7.27 -19.65 24.69
CA LYS A 461 7.02 -20.76 25.62
C LYS A 461 5.92 -21.67 25.07
N GLU A 462 4.88 -21.97 25.85
CA GLU A 462 3.74 -22.77 25.39
C GLU A 462 3.05 -22.15 24.16
N GLY A 463 2.99 -20.82 24.07
CA GLY A 463 2.41 -20.10 22.93
C GLY A 463 3.22 -20.21 21.64
N ALA A 464 4.36 -20.90 21.65
CA ALA A 464 5.03 -21.34 20.42
C ALA A 464 4.31 -22.53 19.78
N LEU A 465 3.54 -23.31 20.55
CA LEU A 465 2.92 -24.55 20.10
C LEU A 465 1.50 -24.30 19.64
N THR A 466 1.20 -24.69 18.40
CA THR A 466 -0.17 -24.77 17.89
C THR A 466 -1.01 -25.79 18.68
N ALA A 467 -0.38 -26.80 19.28
CA ALA A 467 -1.04 -27.72 20.20
C ALA A 467 -1.62 -27.02 21.44
N SER A 468 -1.01 -25.92 21.92
CA SER A 468 -1.45 -25.21 23.12
C SER A 468 -2.77 -24.46 22.93
N ASP A 469 -3.11 -24.06 21.69
CA ASP A 469 -4.33 -23.32 21.34
C ASP A 469 -5.62 -24.10 21.69
N TYR A 470 -5.51 -25.42 21.83
CA TYR A 470 -6.64 -26.32 22.08
C TYR A 470 -6.60 -26.99 23.46
N THR A 471 -5.65 -26.58 24.31
CA THR A 471 -5.52 -27.13 25.66
C THR A 471 -6.45 -26.39 26.63
N SER A 472 -7.01 -27.13 27.59
CA SER A 472 -7.90 -26.58 28.63
C SER A 472 -7.52 -27.12 30.01
N ALA A 473 -8.07 -26.54 31.07
CA ALA A 473 -7.90 -27.04 32.43
C ALA A 473 -8.36 -28.51 32.63
N LEU A 474 -9.19 -29.04 31.72
CA LEU A 474 -9.63 -30.44 31.74
C LEU A 474 -8.72 -31.38 30.93
N GLY A 475 -7.71 -30.84 30.26
CA GLY A 475 -6.87 -31.54 29.31
C GLY A 475 -7.17 -31.17 27.86
N GLN A 476 -6.80 -32.07 26.95
CA GLN A 476 -6.85 -31.87 25.50
C GLN A 476 -7.49 -33.07 24.81
N PHE A 477 -8.14 -32.89 23.66
CA PHE A 477 -8.82 -33.99 22.99
C PHE A 477 -7.82 -35.05 22.47
N GLY A 478 -7.07 -34.72 21.43
CA GLY A 478 -6.06 -35.57 20.83
C GLY A 478 -5.35 -34.78 19.73
N LEU A 479 -4.16 -35.22 19.38
CA LEU A 479 -3.31 -34.57 18.39
C LEU A 479 -3.12 -35.47 17.15
N PRO A 480 -2.86 -34.89 15.97
CA PRO A 480 -2.39 -35.63 14.80
C PRO A 480 -1.10 -36.41 15.08
N ASP A 481 -0.87 -37.49 14.33
CA ASP A 481 0.33 -38.33 14.47
C ASP A 481 1.63 -37.62 14.01
N ASN A 482 1.50 -36.46 13.34
CA ASN A 482 2.59 -35.63 12.85
C ASN A 482 2.58 -34.21 13.45
N GLN A 483 2.02 -34.04 14.66
CA GLN A 483 1.98 -32.77 15.36
C GLN A 483 3.38 -32.12 15.47
N TRP A 484 4.42 -32.88 15.80
CA TRP A 484 5.79 -32.35 15.89
C TRP A 484 6.28 -31.69 14.59
N GLU A 485 5.90 -32.22 13.42
CA GLU A 485 6.24 -31.63 12.13
C GLU A 485 5.47 -30.34 11.88
N ILE A 486 4.21 -30.28 12.33
CA ILE A 486 3.37 -29.08 12.26
C ILE A 486 4.01 -27.97 13.09
N GLU A 487 4.44 -28.27 14.32
CA GLU A 487 5.08 -27.29 15.20
C GLU A 487 6.39 -26.76 14.62
N LEU A 488 7.28 -27.64 14.16
CA LEU A 488 8.56 -27.20 13.60
C LEU A 488 8.39 -26.40 12.31
N ARG A 489 7.41 -26.75 11.47
CA ARG A 489 7.07 -25.96 10.29
C ARG A 489 6.59 -24.56 10.68
N HIS A 490 5.71 -24.48 11.69
CA HIS A 490 5.21 -23.22 12.22
C HIS A 490 6.35 -22.35 12.77
N TRP A 491 7.26 -22.93 13.56
CA TRP A 491 8.43 -22.23 14.08
C TRP A 491 9.36 -21.75 12.96
N TYR A 492 9.59 -22.58 11.95
CA TYR A 492 10.41 -22.18 10.81
C TYR A 492 9.80 -21.02 10.03
N GLN A 493 8.48 -21.01 9.83
CA GLN A 493 7.78 -19.88 9.22
C GLN A 493 7.93 -18.61 10.05
N MET A 494 7.90 -18.69 11.38
CA MET A 494 8.21 -17.56 12.25
C MET A 494 9.65 -17.07 12.08
N THR A 495 10.65 -17.96 11.95
CA THR A 495 12.04 -17.52 11.69
C THR A 495 12.18 -16.78 10.37
N LEU A 496 11.46 -17.22 9.33
CA LEU A 496 11.44 -16.54 8.03
C LEU A 496 10.74 -15.17 8.11
N ALA A 497 9.61 -15.09 8.84
CA ALA A 497 8.94 -13.81 9.09
C ALA A 497 9.82 -12.85 9.89
N ASP A 498 10.56 -13.37 10.88
CA ASP A 498 11.50 -12.58 11.68
C ASP A 498 12.66 -12.06 10.85
N LEU A 499 13.20 -12.86 9.92
CA LEU A 499 14.22 -12.41 8.97
C LEU A 499 13.73 -11.21 8.14
N GLN A 500 12.52 -11.29 7.57
CA GLN A 500 11.97 -10.17 6.80
C GLN A 500 11.79 -8.92 7.66
N ARG A 501 11.33 -9.10 8.90
CA ARG A 501 11.15 -8.04 9.89
C ARG A 501 12.49 -7.40 10.29
N ALA A 502 13.50 -8.20 10.58
CA ALA A 502 14.82 -7.75 11.00
C ALA A 502 15.50 -6.92 9.91
N VAL A 503 15.40 -7.35 8.64
CA VAL A 503 15.92 -6.58 7.50
C VAL A 503 15.22 -5.22 7.36
N LEU A 504 13.90 -5.17 7.56
CA LEU A 504 13.16 -3.91 7.52
C LEU A 504 13.50 -2.99 8.71
N GLU A 505 13.50 -3.53 9.93
CA GLU A 505 13.78 -2.77 11.16
C GLU A 505 15.20 -2.17 11.13
N GLN A 506 16.17 -2.89 10.56
CA GLN A 506 17.53 -2.38 10.37
C GLN A 506 17.56 -1.06 9.59
N THR A 507 16.61 -0.84 8.68
CA THR A 507 16.51 0.38 7.88
C THR A 507 15.68 1.47 8.58
N THR A 508 14.56 1.10 9.20
CA THR A 508 13.68 2.07 9.85
C THR A 508 14.23 2.57 11.19
N GLY A 509 15.16 1.85 11.79
CA GLY A 509 15.79 2.25 13.05
C GLY A 509 14.96 1.92 14.30
N PRO A 510 15.46 2.34 15.47
CA PRO A 510 14.80 2.11 16.74
C PRO A 510 13.58 3.02 16.85
N SER A 511 12.44 2.44 17.25
CA SER A 511 11.17 3.16 17.38
C SER A 511 11.02 3.91 18.71
N SER A 512 11.91 3.67 19.68
CA SER A 512 11.85 4.26 21.01
C SER A 512 13.23 4.69 21.55
N PRO A 513 13.29 5.63 22.52
CA PRO A 513 14.55 6.01 23.16
C PRO A 513 15.27 4.84 23.87
N GLU A 514 14.51 3.90 24.42
CA GLU A 514 15.04 2.73 25.11
C GLU A 514 15.76 1.80 24.13
N THR A 515 15.15 1.55 22.96
CA THR A 515 15.75 0.75 21.89
C THR A 515 16.97 1.43 21.27
N ALA A 516 16.98 2.77 21.21
CA ALA A 516 18.13 3.54 20.78
C ALA A 516 19.35 3.37 21.71
N SER A 517 19.15 3.10 23.01
CA SER A 517 20.24 2.98 23.99
C SER A 517 21.20 1.81 23.76
N PHE A 518 20.76 0.78 23.03
CA PHE A 518 21.56 -0.40 22.68
C PHE A 518 21.68 -0.60 21.17
N SER A 519 21.41 0.44 20.37
CA SER A 519 21.50 0.41 18.91
C SER A 519 22.68 1.21 18.38
N SER A 520 23.34 0.69 17.35
CA SER A 520 24.48 1.31 16.67
C SER A 520 24.10 1.68 15.22
N PRO A 521 24.35 2.94 14.80
CA PRO A 521 24.16 3.36 13.41
C PRO A 521 25.23 2.76 12.47
N PRO A 522 25.05 2.83 11.14
CA PRO A 522 26.04 2.36 10.18
C PRO A 522 27.37 3.14 10.25
N ASP A 523 28.46 2.42 10.43
CA ASP A 523 29.83 2.93 10.58
C ASP A 523 30.56 3.11 9.23
N SER A 524 30.31 2.23 8.27
CA SER A 524 30.97 2.22 6.96
C SER A 524 30.17 2.89 5.84
N ALA A 525 30.84 3.21 4.73
CA ALA A 525 30.18 3.74 3.53
C ALA A 525 29.30 2.68 2.85
N GLY A 526 29.72 1.41 2.88
CA GLY A 526 28.93 0.29 2.37
C GLY A 526 27.63 0.10 3.16
N ALA A 527 27.71 0.11 4.49
CA ALA A 527 26.54 0.03 5.37
C ALA A 527 25.54 1.16 5.12
N ARG A 528 26.02 2.41 5.04
CA ARG A 528 25.18 3.58 4.68
C ARG A 528 24.55 3.45 3.29
N SER A 529 25.24 2.82 2.35
CA SER A 529 24.69 2.56 1.01
C SER A 529 23.55 1.55 1.03
N VAL A 530 23.66 0.45 1.77
CA VAL A 530 22.59 -0.55 1.89
C VAL A 530 21.37 0.05 2.58
N CYS A 531 21.61 0.76 3.68
CA CYS A 531 20.60 1.47 4.45
C CYS A 531 19.72 2.42 3.60
N LYS A 532 20.30 3.16 2.64
CA LYS A 532 19.55 4.04 1.73
C LYS A 532 18.92 3.32 0.53
N ASN A 533 19.19 2.03 0.37
CA ASN A 533 18.77 1.21 -0.77
C ASN A 533 18.00 -0.02 -0.30
N GLN A 534 17.05 0.16 0.62
CA GLN A 534 16.12 -0.89 1.01
C GLN A 534 14.74 -0.63 0.39
N LYS A 535 14.15 -1.67 -0.21
CA LYS A 535 12.79 -1.61 -0.76
C LYS A 535 11.81 -2.38 0.11
N MET A 536 10.58 -1.88 0.14
CA MET A 536 9.43 -2.48 0.81
C MET A 536 8.18 -2.35 -0.07
N ARG A 537 7.07 -2.96 0.32
CA ARG A 537 5.79 -2.79 -0.37
C ARG A 537 4.89 -1.86 0.43
N SER A 538 4.07 -1.06 -0.26
CA SER A 538 3.12 -0.17 0.41
C SER A 538 1.89 0.13 -0.43
N ASP A 539 0.74 0.20 0.23
CA ASP A 539 -0.53 0.64 -0.36
C ASP A 539 -0.75 2.16 -0.28
N SER A 540 0.09 2.86 0.49
CA SER A 540 -0.04 4.31 0.76
C SER A 540 0.66 5.20 -0.29
N TYR A 541 1.46 4.60 -1.17
CA TYR A 541 2.25 5.30 -2.18
C TYR A 541 2.09 4.67 -3.57
N MET A 542 2.51 5.40 -4.60
CA MET A 542 2.53 4.95 -5.99
C MET A 542 3.90 5.21 -6.60
N SER A 543 4.44 4.21 -7.28
CA SER A 543 5.72 4.27 -8.00
C SER A 543 5.46 4.27 -9.50
N PHE A 544 6.17 5.11 -10.27
CA PHE A 544 5.98 5.28 -11.71
C PHE A 544 7.26 4.97 -12.48
N ASN A 545 7.17 4.22 -13.56
CA ASN A 545 8.29 4.00 -14.48
C ASN A 545 8.62 5.28 -15.25
N VAL A 546 9.78 5.89 -14.96
CA VAL A 546 10.20 7.18 -15.53
C VAL A 546 10.46 7.05 -17.04
N LEU A 547 11.01 5.95 -17.51
CA LEU A 547 11.20 5.71 -18.95
C LEU A 547 9.85 5.71 -19.67
N GLY A 548 8.84 5.03 -19.11
CA GLY A 548 7.47 5.03 -19.63
C GLY A 548 6.88 6.44 -19.69
N LEU A 549 7.06 7.26 -18.63
CA LEU A 549 6.62 8.66 -18.62
C LEU A 549 7.30 9.48 -19.71
N ILE A 550 8.62 9.36 -19.87
CA ILE A 550 9.38 10.08 -20.89
C ILE A 550 8.88 9.70 -22.29
N LEU A 551 8.72 8.41 -22.57
CA LEU A 551 8.23 7.95 -23.88
C LEU A 551 6.84 8.49 -24.19
N ILE A 552 5.92 8.49 -23.22
CA ILE A 552 4.57 9.05 -23.40
C ILE A 552 4.66 10.54 -23.74
N PHE A 553 5.39 11.34 -22.94
CA PHE A 553 5.47 12.78 -23.15
C PHE A 553 6.20 13.17 -24.44
N VAL A 554 7.28 12.47 -24.79
CA VAL A 554 8.06 12.74 -26.00
C VAL A 554 7.25 12.37 -27.25
N ILE A 555 6.68 11.16 -27.31
CA ILE A 555 5.90 10.72 -28.48
C ILE A 555 4.64 11.57 -28.64
N GLY A 556 3.88 11.78 -27.56
CA GLY A 556 2.69 12.63 -27.60
C GLY A 556 3.01 14.08 -27.94
N GLY A 557 4.11 14.63 -27.41
CA GLY A 557 4.58 15.97 -27.71
C GLY A 557 4.98 16.13 -29.18
N ILE A 558 5.69 15.16 -29.75
CA ILE A 558 6.04 15.15 -31.18
C ILE A 558 4.78 15.14 -32.06
N ILE A 559 3.79 14.31 -31.73
CA ILE A 559 2.50 14.27 -32.45
C ILE A 559 1.81 15.64 -32.41
N MET A 560 1.73 16.26 -31.23
CA MET A 560 1.12 17.59 -31.07
C MET A 560 1.85 18.67 -31.86
N ILE A 561 3.20 18.68 -31.84
CA ILE A 561 4.02 19.63 -32.60
C ILE A 561 3.82 19.45 -34.11
N ILE A 562 3.84 18.20 -34.60
CA ILE A 562 3.59 17.92 -36.02
C ILE A 562 2.19 18.42 -36.41
N SER A 563 1.17 18.14 -35.60
CA SER A 563 -0.21 18.56 -35.85
C SER A 563 -0.33 20.09 -35.93
N ALA A 564 0.34 20.81 -35.04
CA ALA A 564 0.33 22.28 -35.01
C ALA A 564 1.06 22.92 -36.21
N ILE A 565 2.16 22.30 -36.67
CA ILE A 565 2.97 22.82 -37.79
C ILE A 565 2.38 22.42 -39.15
N LEU A 566 1.60 21.34 -39.21
CA LEU A 566 1.08 20.76 -40.45
C LEU A 566 0.39 21.79 -41.38
N PRO A 567 -0.52 22.67 -40.90
CA PRO A 567 -1.16 23.66 -41.78
C PRO A 567 -0.15 24.63 -42.40
N TRP A 568 0.79 25.14 -41.58
CA TRP A 568 1.82 26.07 -42.04
C TRP A 568 2.78 25.42 -43.05
N ALA A 569 3.25 24.21 -42.77
CA ALA A 569 4.18 23.50 -43.65
C ALA A 569 3.56 23.27 -45.03
N MET A 570 2.28 22.92 -45.07
CA MET A 570 1.60 22.57 -46.32
C MET A 570 1.33 23.78 -47.21
N THR A 571 1.03 24.97 -46.65
CA THR A 571 0.96 26.21 -47.45
C THR A 571 2.27 26.52 -48.20
N ARG A 572 3.41 26.03 -47.72
CA ARG A 572 4.71 26.22 -48.38
C ARG A 572 5.06 25.10 -49.34
N VAL A 573 4.78 23.85 -48.99
CA VAL A 573 5.15 22.68 -49.80
C VAL A 573 4.26 22.51 -51.02
N GLN A 574 2.95 22.80 -50.93
CA GLN A 574 2.00 22.57 -52.02
C GLN A 574 1.83 23.74 -53.02
N ARG A 575 2.80 24.67 -53.07
CA ARG A 575 2.80 25.77 -54.06
C ARG A 575 2.72 25.31 -55.52
N THR A 576 3.12 24.08 -55.82
CA THR A 576 3.15 23.51 -57.18
C THR A 576 1.91 22.67 -57.56
N LYS A 577 1.08 22.25 -56.59
CA LYS A 577 -0.19 21.52 -56.82
C LYS A 577 -1.26 21.97 -55.81
N PRO A 578 -1.89 23.13 -56.02
CA PRO A 578 -2.69 23.80 -54.98
C PRO A 578 -4.07 23.17 -54.73
N PHE A 579 -4.59 22.33 -55.64
CA PHE A 579 -5.98 21.86 -55.58
C PHE A 579 -6.34 21.18 -54.27
N ALA A 580 -5.56 20.18 -53.82
CA ALA A 580 -5.87 19.41 -52.63
C ALA A 580 -5.79 20.26 -51.33
N SER A 581 -4.90 21.26 -51.30
CA SER A 581 -4.84 22.25 -50.21
C SER A 581 -6.08 23.14 -50.19
N LEU A 582 -6.49 23.63 -51.36
CA LEU A 582 -7.67 24.50 -51.48
C LEU A 582 -8.95 23.72 -51.18
N GLU A 583 -9.03 22.44 -51.58
CA GLU A 583 -10.15 21.55 -51.23
C GLU A 583 -10.21 21.29 -49.71
N TRP A 584 -9.07 21.20 -49.03
CA TRP A 584 -9.03 21.06 -47.58
C TRP A 584 -9.57 22.31 -46.88
N ILE A 585 -9.19 23.50 -47.35
CA ILE A 585 -9.66 24.78 -46.83
C ILE A 585 -11.15 24.96 -47.13
N SER A 586 -11.57 24.72 -48.37
CA SER A 586 -12.97 24.92 -48.80
C SER A 586 -13.95 24.00 -48.08
N ASN A 587 -13.48 22.84 -47.64
CA ASN A 587 -14.30 21.87 -46.91
C ASN A 587 -14.36 22.15 -45.40
N ASP A 588 -13.67 23.18 -44.87
CA ASP A 588 -13.92 23.61 -43.49
C ASP A 588 -15.37 24.10 -43.34
N THR A 589 -15.95 23.91 -42.15
CA THR A 589 -17.34 24.26 -41.87
C THR A 589 -17.68 25.71 -42.25
N LEU A 590 -16.81 26.66 -41.90
CA LEU A 590 -17.08 28.08 -42.19
C LEU A 590 -16.93 28.41 -43.68
N GLN A 591 -16.03 27.71 -44.37
CA GLN A 591 -15.82 27.85 -45.81
C GLN A 591 -16.96 27.21 -46.63
N LEU A 592 -17.49 26.07 -46.18
CA LEU A 592 -18.70 25.47 -46.76
C LEU A 592 -19.92 26.39 -46.58
N GLN A 593 -20.06 27.01 -45.40
CA GLN A 593 -21.10 28.00 -45.15
C GLN A 593 -20.96 29.19 -46.12
N ARG A 594 -19.75 29.76 -46.24
CA ARG A 594 -19.48 30.82 -47.22
C ARG A 594 -19.93 30.40 -48.62
N LEU A 595 -19.44 29.27 -49.12
CA LEU A 595 -19.72 28.81 -50.48
C LEU A 595 -21.23 28.63 -50.72
N ALA A 596 -21.99 28.19 -49.71
CA ALA A 596 -23.44 28.08 -49.80
C ALA A 596 -24.14 29.45 -49.92
N HIS A 597 -23.71 30.47 -49.16
CA HIS A 597 -24.24 31.82 -49.27
C HIS A 597 -23.82 32.51 -50.57
N GLU A 598 -22.56 32.34 -50.98
CA GLU A 598 -22.01 32.91 -52.21
C GLU A 598 -22.69 32.31 -53.45
N ALA A 599 -23.02 31.02 -53.44
CA ALA A 599 -23.73 30.34 -54.54
C ALA A 599 -25.15 30.87 -54.77
N VAL A 600 -25.82 31.38 -53.73
CA VAL A 600 -27.12 32.06 -53.87
C VAL A 600 -26.99 33.56 -54.11
N GLY A 601 -25.75 34.09 -54.21
CA GLY A 601 -25.47 35.50 -54.47
C GLY A 601 -25.54 36.40 -53.23
N ALA A 602 -25.38 35.84 -52.02
CA ALA A 602 -25.45 36.59 -50.76
C ALA A 602 -24.06 36.87 -50.14
N GLY A 603 -23.85 38.14 -49.78
CA GLY A 603 -22.64 38.66 -49.12
C GLY A 603 -21.46 38.89 -50.07
N ASN A 604 -20.64 39.91 -49.78
CA ASN A 604 -19.35 40.12 -50.45
C ASN A 604 -18.23 39.59 -49.56
N TRP A 605 -17.57 38.52 -49.99
CA TRP A 605 -16.64 37.76 -49.15
C TRP A 605 -15.17 38.13 -49.38
N GLU A 606 -14.46 38.36 -48.28
CA GLU A 606 -13.00 38.55 -48.21
C GLU A 606 -12.35 37.36 -47.48
N ASN A 607 -11.04 37.16 -47.71
CA ASN A 607 -10.27 36.04 -47.15
C ASN A 607 -10.84 34.65 -47.49
N THR A 608 -11.24 34.45 -48.75
CA THR A 608 -11.91 33.24 -49.25
C THR A 608 -11.05 31.97 -49.25
N THR A 609 -9.76 32.10 -48.92
CA THR A 609 -8.79 31.00 -48.79
C THR A 609 -8.21 30.87 -47.37
N ASP A 610 -8.75 31.58 -46.38
CA ASP A 610 -8.33 31.45 -44.97
C ASP A 610 -9.37 30.67 -44.14
N ASP A 611 -9.03 30.23 -42.93
CA ASP A 611 -9.96 29.48 -42.08
C ASP A 611 -11.21 30.29 -41.65
N TYR A 612 -11.13 31.63 -41.68
CA TYR A 612 -12.21 32.53 -41.25
C TYR A 612 -12.56 33.55 -42.35
N PRO A 613 -13.46 33.20 -43.30
CA PRO A 613 -13.94 34.13 -44.31
C PRO A 613 -14.79 35.24 -43.67
N ARG A 614 -14.75 36.46 -44.23
CA ARG A 614 -15.40 37.64 -43.64
C ARG A 614 -16.22 38.39 -44.69
N THR A 615 -17.30 39.04 -44.27
CA THR A 615 -18.07 39.96 -45.11
C THR A 615 -17.72 41.42 -44.81
N GLN A 616 -18.12 42.32 -45.71
CA GLN A 616 -18.01 43.75 -45.48
C GLN A 616 -19.06 44.21 -44.47
N ARG A 617 -18.83 45.40 -43.88
CA ARG A 617 -19.70 45.94 -42.84
C ARG A 617 -21.08 46.26 -43.41
N GLY A 618 -22.11 45.58 -42.90
CA GLY A 618 -23.52 45.82 -43.27
C GLY A 618 -24.09 44.84 -44.30
N ASP A 619 -23.30 43.88 -44.76
CA ASP A 619 -23.79 42.83 -45.67
C ASP A 619 -24.80 41.92 -44.97
N LEU A 620 -25.96 41.73 -45.60
CA LEU A 620 -26.97 40.76 -45.20
C LEU A 620 -26.73 39.42 -45.92
N LEU A 621 -26.78 38.32 -45.17
CA LEU A 621 -26.62 36.96 -45.70
C LEU A 621 -27.98 36.34 -46.02
N ALA A 622 -27.96 35.28 -46.85
CA ALA A 622 -29.15 34.51 -47.18
C ALA A 622 -29.80 33.90 -45.94
N VAL A 623 -31.14 33.86 -45.93
CA VAL A 623 -31.95 33.26 -44.86
C VAL A 623 -32.46 31.88 -45.28
N LEU A 624 -32.81 31.05 -44.30
CA LEU A 624 -33.35 29.71 -44.56
C LEU A 624 -34.83 29.80 -44.93
N ASP A 625 -35.17 29.47 -46.16
CA ASP A 625 -36.54 29.28 -46.62
C ASP A 625 -37.01 27.87 -46.19
N ILE A 626 -38.07 27.85 -45.37
CA ILE A 626 -38.67 26.65 -44.79
C ILE A 626 -40.08 26.37 -45.33
N THR A 627 -40.47 27.02 -46.43
CA THR A 627 -41.79 26.81 -47.06
C THR A 627 -42.06 25.35 -47.45
N ASP A 628 -41.02 24.59 -47.84
CA ASP A 628 -41.05 23.13 -47.87
C ASP A 628 -40.19 22.56 -46.73
N PRO A 629 -40.80 22.06 -45.64
CA PRO A 629 -40.07 21.47 -44.52
C PRO A 629 -39.19 20.27 -44.89
N LYS A 630 -39.45 19.61 -46.03
CA LYS A 630 -38.65 18.48 -46.53
C LYS A 630 -37.50 18.93 -47.44
N HIS A 631 -37.47 20.20 -47.85
CA HIS A 631 -36.45 20.74 -48.73
C HIS A 631 -36.08 22.19 -48.37
N PRO A 632 -35.50 22.42 -47.17
CA PRO A 632 -35.07 23.75 -46.77
C PRO A 632 -33.92 24.23 -47.66
N LYS A 633 -34.00 25.48 -48.13
CA LYS A 633 -33.01 26.09 -49.05
C LYS A 633 -32.63 27.49 -48.60
N LEU A 634 -31.45 27.96 -48.97
CA LEU A 634 -31.06 29.35 -48.74
C LEU A 634 -31.71 30.26 -49.79
N GLN A 635 -32.25 31.39 -49.35
CA GLN A 635 -32.81 32.44 -50.21
C GLN A 635 -32.23 33.80 -49.84
N VAL A 636 -31.87 34.60 -50.84
CA VAL A 636 -31.41 35.98 -50.62
C VAL A 636 -32.58 36.81 -50.10
N PRO A 637 -32.41 37.59 -49.01
CA PRO A 637 -33.44 38.52 -48.58
C PRO A 637 -33.77 39.49 -49.73
N PRO A 638 -35.06 39.82 -49.96
CA PRO A 638 -35.43 40.77 -50.99
C PRO A 638 -34.72 42.11 -50.73
N LYS A 639 -34.11 42.69 -51.77
CA LYS A 639 -33.56 44.04 -51.70
C LYS A 639 -34.73 45.00 -51.48
N GLU A 640 -34.73 45.74 -50.38
CA GLU A 640 -35.64 46.87 -50.22
C GLU A 640 -35.37 47.86 -51.37
N GLN A 641 -36.32 47.97 -52.28
CA GLN A 641 -36.44 49.08 -53.22
C GLN A 641 -37.79 49.74 -52.99
N ASP A 642 -37.71 51.04 -52.76
CA ASP A 642 -38.76 52.03 -52.53
C ASP A 642 -40.15 51.66 -53.08
N SER A 643 -41.13 51.58 -52.18
CA SER A 643 -42.52 51.96 -52.51
C SER A 643 -43.19 52.63 -51.31
N VAL A 644 -43.70 53.82 -51.63
CA VAL A 644 -44.31 54.86 -50.81
C VAL A 644 -45.80 54.56 -50.58
N MET A 645 -46.33 54.96 -49.42
CA MET A 645 -47.77 55.21 -49.08
C MET A 645 -48.71 53.98 -49.08
N GLN A 646 -49.69 53.81 -48.20
CA GLN A 646 -50.61 54.66 -47.42
C GLN A 646 -51.17 53.77 -46.25
N VAL A 647 -51.35 54.22 -44.99
CA VAL A 647 -52.57 54.89 -44.47
C VAL A 647 -53.83 54.08 -44.87
N ASP A 648 -54.69 53.51 -44.02
CA ASP A 648 -55.19 53.89 -42.71
C ASP A 648 -56.07 52.76 -42.11
N THR A 649 -56.24 52.83 -40.79
CA THR A 649 -57.43 52.50 -39.96
C THR A 649 -58.10 51.11 -39.94
N ASN A 650 -58.23 50.62 -38.70
CA ASN A 650 -59.44 50.10 -38.00
C ASN A 650 -60.25 48.96 -38.69
N GLU A 651 -60.70 47.90 -38.03
CA GLU A 651 -61.48 47.88 -36.79
C GLU A 651 -61.31 46.55 -36.03
N GLU A 652 -61.32 46.67 -34.72
CA GLU A 652 -61.58 45.61 -33.75
C GLU A 652 -63.05 45.16 -33.82
N GLN A 653 -63.32 43.86 -33.71
CA GLN A 653 -64.46 43.37 -32.91
C GLN A 653 -64.11 42.07 -32.17
N HIS A 654 -64.13 42.20 -30.84
CA HIS A 654 -64.08 41.19 -29.80
C HIS A 654 -65.30 40.25 -29.79
N GLN A 655 -65.09 39.00 -29.34
CA GLN A 655 -65.76 38.36 -28.18
C GLN A 655 -65.29 36.89 -28.07
N GLU A 656 -64.35 36.56 -27.15
CA GLU A 656 -64.57 36.10 -25.76
C GLU A 656 -65.26 34.73 -25.62
N PHE A 657 -64.50 33.69 -25.22
CA PHE A 657 -64.73 32.93 -23.97
C PHE A 657 -63.56 31.94 -23.67
N ASN A 658 -62.91 32.15 -22.52
CA ASN A 658 -62.21 31.26 -21.55
C ASN A 658 -61.71 29.87 -22.00
N ASP A 659 -60.50 29.38 -21.65
CA ASP A 659 -59.88 29.29 -20.32
C ASP A 659 -58.35 29.02 -20.42
N GLU A 660 -57.59 29.38 -19.37
CA GLU A 660 -56.30 28.79 -18.90
C GLU A 660 -55.08 28.83 -19.87
N GLN A 661 -53.91 29.43 -19.62
CA GLN A 661 -53.07 29.60 -18.42
C GLN A 661 -52.02 30.71 -18.67
N HIS A 662 -51.86 31.61 -17.70
CA HIS A 662 -50.75 32.58 -17.58
C HIS A 662 -49.63 31.95 -16.71
N VAL A 663 -48.38 31.86 -17.15
CA VAL A 663 -47.30 32.87 -17.21
C VAL A 663 -46.44 32.92 -15.94
N ARG A 664 -45.11 32.77 -16.10
CA ARG A 664 -44.10 33.85 -15.96
C ARG A 664 -42.68 33.34 -16.09
N GLN A 665 -41.96 33.86 -17.09
CA GLN A 665 -40.61 34.43 -16.91
C GLN A 665 -40.25 35.33 -18.11
N ASP A 666 -40.44 36.63 -17.92
CA ASP A 666 -39.69 37.75 -18.51
C ASP A 666 -38.72 38.23 -17.41
N ALA A 667 -37.60 38.91 -17.60
CA ALA A 667 -36.85 39.37 -18.77
C ALA A 667 -35.49 39.86 -18.24
N GLU A 668 -34.45 39.82 -19.09
CA GLU A 668 -33.26 40.66 -18.95
C GLU A 668 -33.24 41.65 -20.13
N GLN A 669 -33.09 42.95 -19.82
CA GLN A 669 -32.68 43.99 -20.75
C GLN A 669 -31.33 44.55 -20.27
N GLY A 670 -30.45 44.92 -21.21
CA GLY A 670 -29.66 46.15 -21.01
C GLY A 670 -28.20 46.20 -21.47
N VAL A 671 -28.00 46.35 -22.78
CA VAL A 671 -27.06 47.31 -23.44
C VAL A 671 -25.53 47.10 -23.34
N VAL A 672 -24.95 46.92 -24.53
CA VAL A 672 -23.53 46.93 -24.91
C VAL A 672 -23.09 48.35 -25.34
N ALA A 673 -21.85 48.72 -24.99
CA ALA A 673 -21.17 49.96 -25.36
C ALA A 673 -20.35 49.88 -26.67
N HIS A 674 -20.09 51.08 -27.22
CA HIS A 674 -19.50 51.41 -28.52
C HIS A 674 -18.02 51.01 -28.78
N LEU A 675 -17.71 50.98 -30.08
CA LEU A 675 -16.49 50.56 -30.80
C LEU A 675 -15.30 51.56 -30.80
N ARG A 676 -14.06 50.98 -30.82
CA ARG A 676 -12.84 51.21 -31.67
C ARG A 676 -12.35 52.68 -31.95
N GLN A 677 -11.05 53.03 -32.07
CA GLN A 677 -9.89 52.32 -32.67
C GLN A 677 -8.54 53.09 -32.47
N SER A 678 -7.43 52.31 -32.51
CA SER A 678 -6.09 52.58 -33.14
C SER A 678 -5.09 53.61 -32.58
N ALA A 679 -3.87 53.17 -32.24
CA ALA A 679 -2.62 53.45 -32.99
C ALA A 679 -1.37 52.83 -32.30
N ARG A 680 -0.38 52.44 -33.12
CA ARG A 680 0.89 51.77 -32.77
C ARG A 680 2.06 52.76 -32.64
N SER A 681 3.15 52.26 -32.02
CA SER A 681 4.56 52.70 -32.11
C SER A 681 4.95 53.81 -31.11
N SER A 682 6.12 53.89 -30.45
CA SER A 682 7.42 53.21 -30.55
C SER A 682 8.29 53.53 -29.30
N PHE A 683 9.45 52.84 -29.19
CA PHE A 683 10.75 53.28 -28.63
C PHE A 683 11.16 53.06 -27.15
N LEU A 684 12.35 52.42 -27.03
CA LEU A 684 13.42 52.49 -26.02
C LEU A 684 13.18 51.76 -24.67
N SER A 685 13.85 50.64 -24.38
CA SER A 685 15.26 50.48 -23.95
C SER A 685 15.58 51.20 -22.63
N ILE A 686 15.94 50.44 -21.58
CA ILE A 686 17.26 50.48 -20.92
C ILE A 686 17.27 49.66 -19.62
N VAL A 687 18.38 48.93 -19.49
CA VAL A 687 18.93 48.14 -18.38
C VAL A 687 19.21 48.99 -17.13
N GLY A 688 19.16 48.39 -15.92
CA GLY A 688 19.84 48.96 -14.75
C GLY A 688 19.60 48.23 -13.42
N SER A 689 20.48 47.28 -13.07
CA SER A 689 20.79 46.92 -11.68
C SER A 689 21.79 47.94 -11.07
N PRO A 690 22.42 47.70 -9.89
CA PRO A 690 21.96 48.08 -8.54
C PRO A 690 22.99 49.00 -7.81
N ARG A 691 22.69 49.49 -6.60
CA ARG A 691 23.67 50.02 -5.60
C ARG A 691 23.00 50.03 -4.21
N VAL A 692 23.45 49.27 -3.22
CA VAL A 692 24.62 49.43 -2.31
C VAL A 692 24.57 50.71 -1.47
N SER A 693 24.54 50.54 -0.15
CA SER A 693 25.38 51.30 0.79
C SER A 693 25.70 50.44 2.03
N ARG A 694 26.96 50.57 2.44
CA ARG A 694 27.70 49.85 3.49
C ARG A 694 27.91 50.78 4.68
N GLU A 695 28.44 50.19 5.76
CA GLU A 695 29.24 50.71 6.89
C GLU A 695 28.58 50.39 8.25
N HIS A 696 29.27 49.94 9.31
CA HIS A 696 30.71 49.81 9.61
C HIS A 696 30.91 48.73 10.72
N SER A 697 32.15 48.26 10.86
CA SER A 697 32.63 47.23 11.79
C SER A 697 33.10 47.82 13.13
N GLN A 698 33.02 47.07 14.24
CA GLN A 698 34.13 46.95 15.21
C GLN A 698 33.95 45.84 16.28
N ARG A 699 35.12 45.30 16.69
CA ARG A 699 35.39 44.24 17.68
C ARG A 699 35.10 44.66 19.13
N GLY A 700 34.84 43.67 19.99
CA GLY A 700 35.06 43.76 21.44
C GLY A 700 34.87 42.41 22.14
N SER A 701 35.96 41.87 22.66
CA SER A 701 36.01 40.72 23.58
C SER A 701 35.76 41.18 25.02
N GLU A 702 34.93 40.48 25.79
CA GLU A 702 35.01 40.53 27.26
C GLU A 702 34.41 39.29 27.93
N ILE A 703 35.07 38.88 29.02
CA ILE A 703 34.93 37.65 29.78
C ILE A 703 33.98 37.88 30.98
N SER A 704 33.16 36.86 31.29
CA SER A 704 32.58 36.54 32.61
C SER A 704 31.57 37.51 33.25
N GLN A 705 30.33 37.04 33.47
CA GLN A 705 29.85 36.67 34.81
C GLN A 705 28.42 36.10 34.78
N ARG A 706 28.25 35.00 35.52
CA ARG A 706 26.99 34.29 35.80
C ARG A 706 25.94 35.20 36.45
N LYS A 707 24.70 35.14 35.96
CA LYS A 707 23.50 35.30 36.81
C LYS A 707 22.41 34.33 36.36
N LYS A 708 22.12 33.35 37.22
CA LYS A 708 21.03 32.37 37.07
C LYS A 708 19.70 33.11 36.89
N ARG A 709 19.07 32.97 35.72
CA ARG A 709 17.64 33.20 35.51
C ARG A 709 17.05 31.88 35.01
N ASN A 710 16.03 31.39 35.72
CA ASN A 710 15.27 30.22 35.34
C ASN A 710 14.76 30.38 33.90
N PHE A 711 15.27 29.54 33.00
CA PHE A 711 14.84 29.48 31.62
C PHE A 711 13.60 28.60 31.55
N PHE A 712 12.41 29.20 31.53
CA PHE A 712 11.23 28.52 31.02
C PHE A 712 11.43 28.39 29.49
N MET A 713 11.69 27.18 29.00
CA MET A 713 11.68 26.95 27.56
C MET A 713 10.26 27.18 27.01
N PRO A 714 10.08 27.97 25.94
CA PRO A 714 8.78 28.07 25.29
C PRO A 714 8.44 26.74 24.61
N THR A 715 7.28 26.17 24.95
CA THR A 715 6.72 24.98 24.32
C THR A 715 6.62 25.19 22.81
N THR A 716 7.18 24.29 22.00
CA THR A 716 7.09 24.41 20.53
C THR A 716 5.65 24.26 20.06
N ARG A 717 5.31 24.79 18.88
CA ARG A 717 3.96 24.67 18.29
C ARG A 717 3.51 23.21 18.14
N ALA A 718 4.45 22.29 17.91
CA ALA A 718 4.20 20.84 17.88
C ALA A 718 3.87 20.29 19.27
N GLN A 719 4.72 20.56 20.28
CA GLN A 719 4.48 20.15 21.66
C GLN A 719 3.18 20.72 22.26
N LYS A 720 2.78 21.93 21.85
CA LYS A 720 1.50 22.52 22.23
C LYS A 720 0.32 21.77 21.59
N ARG A 721 0.43 21.43 20.30
CA ARG A 721 -0.60 20.68 19.57
C ARG A 721 -0.80 19.27 20.14
N ASP A 722 0.27 18.60 20.54
CA ASP A 722 0.20 17.25 21.09
C ASP A 722 -0.48 17.26 22.48
N LYS A 723 -0.16 18.24 23.33
CA LYS A 723 -0.86 18.45 24.61
C LYS A 723 -2.35 18.78 24.43
N ASP A 724 -2.69 19.59 23.43
CA ASP A 724 -4.09 19.94 23.15
C ASP A 724 -4.88 18.70 22.68
N MET A 725 -4.25 17.77 21.95
CA MET A 725 -4.88 16.53 21.50
C MET A 725 -5.00 15.48 22.61
N GLU A 726 -3.99 15.32 23.47
CA GLU A 726 -4.09 14.46 24.67
C GLU A 726 -5.26 14.91 25.58
N ALA A 727 -5.43 16.23 25.76
CA ALA A 727 -6.55 16.79 26.50
C ALA A 727 -7.91 16.52 25.82
N ALA A 728 -7.96 16.56 24.48
CA ALA A 728 -9.16 16.24 23.71
C ALA A 728 -9.53 14.75 23.84
N LEU A 729 -8.56 13.83 23.73
CA LEU A 729 -8.74 12.39 23.93
C LEU A 729 -9.26 12.07 25.33
N LYS A 730 -8.62 12.65 26.35
CA LYS A 730 -9.06 12.52 27.74
C LYS A 730 -10.51 12.99 27.91
N THR A 731 -10.86 14.13 27.33
CA THR A 731 -12.21 14.69 27.41
C THR A 731 -13.24 13.78 26.73
N PHE A 732 -12.93 13.24 25.55
CA PHE A 732 -13.80 12.34 24.81
C PHE A 732 -14.09 11.05 25.58
N PHE A 733 -13.05 10.37 26.10
CA PHE A 733 -13.22 9.10 26.81
C PHE A 733 -13.76 9.24 28.24
N SER A 734 -13.82 10.45 28.78
CA SER A 734 -14.48 10.75 30.06
C SER A 734 -16.01 10.70 29.98
N SER A 735 -16.61 10.71 28.78
CA SER A 735 -18.06 10.59 28.62
C SER A 735 -18.56 9.21 29.07
N PRO A 736 -19.68 9.10 29.80
CA PRO A 736 -20.16 7.80 30.27
C PRO A 736 -20.54 6.87 29.11
N ARG A 737 -21.01 7.40 27.98
CA ARG A 737 -21.44 6.63 26.81
C ARG A 737 -20.90 7.21 25.51
N PHE A 738 -20.95 6.39 24.46
CA PHE A 738 -20.50 6.74 23.12
C PHE A 738 -21.60 6.51 22.09
N ALA A 739 -21.61 7.32 21.04
CA ALA A 739 -22.53 7.17 19.94
C ALA A 739 -21.70 7.05 18.64
N VAL A 740 -22.01 6.07 17.78
CA VAL A 740 -21.18 5.76 16.61
C VAL A 740 -21.96 6.00 15.33
N ALA A 741 -21.74 7.16 14.70
CA ALA A 741 -22.39 7.56 13.47
C ALA A 741 -21.75 6.92 12.24
N GLY A 742 -22.57 6.17 11.48
CA GLY A 742 -22.12 5.38 10.34
C GLY A 742 -21.98 3.89 10.64
N ALA A 743 -22.55 3.40 11.75
CA ALA A 743 -22.56 1.99 12.11
C ALA A 743 -23.20 1.11 11.01
N SER A 744 -22.67 -0.09 10.78
CA SER A 744 -23.13 -0.98 9.71
C SER A 744 -22.98 -2.45 10.09
N SER A 745 -23.92 -3.29 9.65
CA SER A 745 -23.81 -4.75 9.78
C SER A 745 -22.73 -5.38 8.87
N ASP A 746 -22.24 -4.64 7.88
CA ASP A 746 -21.25 -5.12 6.89
C ASP A 746 -19.83 -5.14 7.49
N PRO A 747 -19.22 -6.32 7.72
CA PRO A 747 -17.89 -6.43 8.35
C PRO A 747 -16.76 -5.78 7.56
N THR A 748 -16.97 -5.51 6.26
CA THR A 748 -15.97 -4.85 5.41
C THR A 748 -15.89 -3.34 5.67
N LYS A 749 -16.95 -2.73 6.23
CA LYS A 749 -17.04 -1.28 6.45
C LYS A 749 -16.42 -0.86 7.79
N TYR A 750 -15.77 0.30 7.80
CA TYR A 750 -15.19 0.86 9.02
C TYR A 750 -16.23 1.13 10.12
N GLY A 751 -17.47 1.48 9.75
CA GLY A 751 -18.56 1.61 10.71
C GLY A 751 -18.85 0.34 11.52
N HIS A 752 -18.65 -0.84 10.92
CA HIS A 752 -18.74 -2.12 11.64
C HIS A 752 -17.56 -2.30 12.60
N LYS A 753 -16.34 -2.14 12.07
CA LYS A 753 -15.09 -2.35 12.83
C LYS A 753 -14.99 -1.42 14.04
N ILE A 754 -15.34 -0.15 13.86
CA ILE A 754 -15.28 0.86 14.92
C ILE A 754 -16.36 0.60 15.97
N PHE A 755 -17.59 0.29 15.58
CA PHE A 755 -18.61 -0.06 16.57
C PHE A 755 -18.24 -1.34 17.34
N ALA A 756 -17.72 -2.35 16.64
CA ALA A 756 -17.20 -3.57 17.26
C ALA A 756 -16.08 -3.27 18.27
N TRP A 757 -15.19 -2.31 17.97
CA TRP A 757 -14.13 -1.89 18.91
C TRP A 757 -14.71 -1.35 20.22
N TYR A 758 -15.72 -0.47 20.18
CA TYR A 758 -16.34 0.01 21.42
C TYR A 758 -16.94 -1.15 22.23
N LEU A 759 -17.62 -2.07 21.56
CA LEU A 759 -18.20 -3.24 22.23
C LEU A 759 -17.11 -4.13 22.86
N THR A 760 -16.06 -4.47 22.11
CA THR A 760 -14.99 -5.34 22.61
C THR A 760 -14.18 -4.75 23.76
N HIS A 761 -14.24 -3.43 23.97
CA HIS A 761 -13.61 -2.76 25.11
C HIS A 761 -14.59 -2.51 26.26
N SER A 762 -15.75 -3.19 26.25
CA SER A 762 -16.81 -3.03 27.24
C SER A 762 -17.31 -1.58 27.39
N LEU A 763 -17.19 -0.77 26.33
CA LEU A 763 -17.64 0.62 26.35
C LEU A 763 -19.13 0.70 25.95
N PRO A 764 -19.98 1.39 26.73
CA PRO A 764 -21.38 1.59 26.36
C PRO A 764 -21.49 2.43 25.08
N ALA A 765 -21.87 1.80 23.96
CA ALA A 765 -21.98 2.47 22.67
C ALA A 765 -23.34 2.25 22.00
N THR A 766 -23.93 3.32 21.46
CA THR A 766 -25.17 3.30 20.68
C THR A 766 -24.83 3.46 19.18
N PRO A 767 -25.25 2.53 18.30
CA PRO A 767 -24.99 2.65 16.87
C PRO A 767 -25.95 3.66 16.24
N MET A 768 -25.47 4.44 15.27
CA MET A 768 -26.26 5.43 14.54
C MET A 768 -26.28 5.15 13.05
N ASN A 769 -27.48 4.96 12.50
CA ASN A 769 -27.72 4.75 11.09
C ASN A 769 -29.17 5.07 10.70
N PRO A 770 -29.45 6.14 9.93
CA PRO A 770 -30.82 6.49 9.55
C PRO A 770 -31.45 5.54 8.52
N ARG A 771 -30.65 4.69 7.86
CA ARG A 771 -31.13 3.80 6.79
C ARG A 771 -31.46 2.39 7.27
N SER A 772 -31.10 2.04 8.50
CA SER A 772 -31.26 0.68 9.01
C SER A 772 -31.58 0.73 10.51
N PRO A 773 -32.71 0.18 10.98
CA PRO A 773 -33.17 0.27 12.37
C PRO A 773 -32.36 -0.63 13.34
N THR A 774 -31.59 -1.58 12.81
CA THR A 774 -30.73 -2.48 13.59
C THR A 774 -29.42 -2.73 12.86
N VAL A 775 -28.34 -2.97 13.61
CA VAL A 775 -27.08 -3.48 13.06
C VAL A 775 -26.67 -4.76 13.76
N ASN A 776 -26.20 -5.76 13.01
CA ASN A 776 -25.73 -7.04 13.54
C ASN A 776 -24.20 -7.02 13.66
N ILE A 777 -23.69 -7.03 14.89
CA ILE A 777 -22.26 -6.92 15.20
C ILE A 777 -21.96 -7.86 16.37
N LEU A 778 -20.83 -8.59 16.33
CA LEU A 778 -20.50 -9.65 17.30
C LEU A 778 -21.62 -10.68 17.51
N LYS A 779 -22.35 -11.03 16.44
CA LYS A 779 -23.51 -11.95 16.43
C LYS A 779 -24.66 -11.50 17.35
N ARG A 780 -24.77 -10.19 17.63
CA ARG A 780 -25.87 -9.59 18.39
C ARG A 780 -26.48 -8.44 17.58
N ASP A 781 -27.80 -8.29 17.68
CA ASP A 781 -28.50 -7.17 17.09
C ASP A 781 -28.47 -5.97 18.04
N HIS A 782 -28.11 -4.81 17.51
CA HIS A 782 -28.09 -3.54 18.23
C HIS A 782 -29.04 -2.56 17.55
N THR A 783 -30.02 -2.05 18.29
CA THR A 783 -30.96 -1.03 17.80
C THR A 783 -30.21 0.27 17.50
N THR A 784 -30.44 0.82 16.31
CA THR A 784 -29.83 2.07 15.88
C THR A 784 -30.69 3.27 16.23
N VAL A 785 -30.07 4.44 16.32
CA VAL A 785 -30.78 5.72 16.31
C VAL A 785 -30.48 6.48 15.02
N PRO A 786 -31.42 7.28 14.48
CA PRO A 786 -31.25 7.92 13.18
C PRO A 786 -30.35 9.17 13.22
N SER A 787 -30.27 9.85 14.35
CA SER A 787 -29.52 11.11 14.52
C SER A 787 -29.16 11.38 15.99
N PRO A 788 -28.24 12.33 16.27
CA PRO A 788 -27.88 12.73 17.63
C PRO A 788 -29.07 13.23 18.47
N SER A 789 -30.03 13.92 17.84
CA SER A 789 -31.23 14.45 18.53
C SER A 789 -32.19 13.36 19.02
N ALA A 790 -32.03 12.12 18.56
CA ALA A 790 -32.81 10.97 19.01
C ALA A 790 -32.25 10.31 20.30
N LEU A 791 -31.12 10.78 20.81
CA LEU A 791 -30.54 10.33 22.09
C LEU A 791 -31.24 11.03 23.26
N GLN A 792 -32.35 10.45 23.73
CA GLN A 792 -33.20 11.03 24.79
C GLN A 792 -33.03 10.34 26.15
N ASP A 793 -32.72 9.04 26.17
CA ASP A 793 -32.52 8.28 27.41
C ASP A 793 -31.30 7.33 27.30
N PRO A 794 -30.14 7.71 27.87
CA PRO A 794 -29.83 8.98 28.53
C PRO A 794 -29.71 10.16 27.53
N PRO A 795 -29.73 11.43 28.00
CA PRO A 795 -29.67 12.60 27.12
C PRO A 795 -28.36 12.65 26.33
N ALA A 796 -28.42 13.27 25.14
CA ALA A 796 -27.26 13.43 24.26
C ALA A 796 -26.03 14.09 24.92
N SER A 797 -26.20 14.88 25.98
CA SER A 797 -25.10 15.44 26.78
C SER A 797 -24.18 14.40 27.44
N ASP A 798 -24.69 13.19 27.65
CA ASP A 798 -23.94 12.06 28.26
C ASP A 798 -23.10 11.30 27.23
N TYR A 799 -23.21 11.67 25.95
CA TYR A 799 -22.54 11.00 24.85
C TYR A 799 -21.33 11.78 24.34
N SER A 800 -20.28 11.03 24.01
CA SER A 800 -19.26 11.44 23.05
C SER A 800 -19.55 10.81 21.68
N LEU A 801 -19.34 11.56 20.60
CA LEU A 801 -19.74 11.15 19.25
C LEU A 801 -18.55 10.73 18.38
N SER A 802 -18.53 9.46 17.97
CA SER A 802 -17.58 8.92 16.99
C SER A 802 -18.19 8.94 15.59
N VAL A 803 -17.56 9.62 14.63
CA VAL A 803 -18.12 9.88 13.29
C VAL A 803 -17.31 9.21 12.19
N ILE A 804 -17.98 8.38 11.38
CA ILE A 804 -17.42 7.64 10.24
C ILE A 804 -18.16 7.98 8.92
N THR A 805 -19.04 8.98 8.93
CA THR A 805 -19.80 9.37 7.73
C THR A 805 -18.98 10.24 6.78
N PRO A 806 -19.28 10.27 5.47
CA PRO A 806 -18.60 11.17 4.54
C PRO A 806 -18.73 12.65 4.93
N PRO A 807 -17.78 13.54 4.55
CA PRO A 807 -17.72 14.93 5.01
C PRO A 807 -19.02 15.74 4.85
N SER A 808 -19.73 15.55 3.73
CA SER A 808 -21.00 16.22 3.45
C SER A 808 -22.10 15.87 4.46
N VAL A 809 -22.11 14.64 4.96
CA VAL A 809 -23.04 14.16 5.99
C VAL A 809 -22.54 14.56 7.38
N THR A 810 -21.23 14.46 7.63
CA THR A 810 -20.62 14.83 8.92
C THR A 810 -20.91 16.27 9.29
N LYS A 811 -20.88 17.21 8.34
CA LYS A 811 -21.18 18.63 8.62
C LYS A 811 -22.60 18.85 9.15
N VAL A 812 -23.59 18.11 8.63
CA VAL A 812 -24.98 18.16 9.11
C VAL A 812 -25.07 17.53 10.49
N LEU A 813 -24.47 16.34 10.65
CA LEU A 813 -24.44 15.60 11.90
C LEU A 813 -23.80 16.41 13.04
N LEU A 814 -22.74 17.17 12.79
CA LEU A 814 -22.08 18.01 13.79
C LEU A 814 -22.94 19.22 14.21
N LYS A 815 -23.82 19.73 13.34
CA LYS A 815 -24.77 20.77 13.73
C LYS A 815 -25.81 20.21 14.69
N GLU A 816 -26.40 19.07 14.32
CA GLU A 816 -27.38 18.38 15.17
C GLU A 816 -26.77 17.93 16.51
N ALA A 817 -25.56 17.37 16.49
CA ALA A 817 -24.85 16.98 17.71
C ALA A 817 -24.59 18.16 18.65
N LYS A 818 -24.25 19.32 18.10
CA LYS A 818 -24.07 20.56 18.88
C LYS A 818 -25.38 21.01 19.51
N GLU A 819 -26.47 21.01 18.74
CA GLU A 819 -27.81 21.38 19.21
C GLU A 819 -28.34 20.40 20.26
N ALA A 820 -28.05 19.11 20.12
CA ALA A 820 -28.40 18.08 21.08
C ALA A 820 -27.55 18.13 22.37
N GLY A 821 -26.43 18.88 22.39
CA GLY A 821 -25.61 19.07 23.58
C GLY A 821 -24.45 18.08 23.75
N ILE A 822 -24.05 17.37 22.69
CA ILE A 822 -22.87 16.47 22.72
C ILE A 822 -21.61 17.28 23.00
N ALA A 823 -20.84 16.87 24.00
CA ALA A 823 -19.69 17.63 24.49
C ALA A 823 -18.41 17.44 23.66
N ALA A 824 -18.19 16.24 23.13
CA ALA A 824 -16.97 15.90 22.41
C ALA A 824 -17.24 15.04 21.18
N VAL A 825 -16.44 15.25 20.13
CA VAL A 825 -16.52 14.52 18.88
C VAL A 825 -15.17 13.97 18.46
N TRP A 826 -15.21 12.81 17.81
CA TRP A 826 -14.05 12.20 17.16
C TRP A 826 -14.38 11.89 15.71
N LEU A 827 -13.72 12.62 14.82
CA LEU A 827 -13.85 12.50 13.38
C LEU A 827 -12.79 11.53 12.87
N GLN A 828 -13.23 10.36 12.40
CA GLN A 828 -12.34 9.32 11.92
C GLN A 828 -11.74 9.71 10.56
N PRO A 829 -10.59 9.13 10.16
CA PRO A 829 -9.99 9.40 8.85
C PRO A 829 -11.01 9.23 7.71
N GLY A 830 -11.04 10.22 6.82
CA GLY A 830 -12.00 10.28 5.70
C GLY A 830 -13.39 10.81 6.06
N SER A 831 -13.69 11.10 7.33
CA SER A 831 -15.01 11.63 7.74
C SER A 831 -15.11 13.16 7.70
N PHE A 832 -14.02 13.86 7.36
CA PHE A 832 -13.91 15.31 7.47
C PHE A 832 -13.14 15.92 6.29
N ASP A 833 -13.44 17.18 6.01
CA ASP A 833 -12.60 18.09 5.22
C ASP A 833 -12.16 19.26 6.12
N ARG A 834 -11.52 20.28 5.51
CA ARG A 834 -11.05 21.46 6.24
C ARG A 834 -12.18 22.20 6.96
N GLU A 835 -13.35 22.36 6.33
CA GLU A 835 -14.47 23.08 6.92
C GLU A 835 -15.09 22.32 8.10
N VAL A 836 -15.19 21.00 7.97
CA VAL A 836 -15.71 20.12 9.02
C VAL A 836 -14.82 20.17 10.26
N LEU A 837 -13.49 20.12 10.10
CA LEU A 837 -12.55 20.22 11.21
C LEU A 837 -12.59 21.59 11.88
N GLU A 838 -12.63 22.68 11.11
CA GLU A 838 -12.75 24.04 11.64
C GLU A 838 -14.06 24.20 12.42
N TYR A 839 -15.17 23.66 11.90
CA TYR A 839 -16.44 23.66 12.61
C TYR A 839 -16.36 22.86 13.91
N ALA A 840 -15.81 21.64 13.89
CA ALA A 840 -15.72 20.79 15.07
C ALA A 840 -14.88 21.47 16.20
N ARG A 841 -13.70 21.99 15.85
CA ARG A 841 -12.80 22.66 16.82
C ARG A 841 -13.40 23.93 17.41
N LYS A 842 -14.27 24.62 16.68
CA LYS A 842 -14.93 25.85 17.15
C LYS A 842 -16.12 25.58 18.08
N ASN A 843 -16.78 24.43 17.93
CA ASN A 843 -18.12 24.23 18.51
C ASN A 843 -18.20 23.15 19.59
N PHE A 844 -17.20 22.29 19.73
CA PHE A 844 -17.19 21.22 20.73
C PHE A 844 -16.11 21.45 21.78
N LYS A 845 -16.32 20.95 23.00
CA LYS A 845 -15.34 21.02 24.09
C LYS A 845 -14.07 20.25 23.76
N ALA A 846 -14.22 19.14 23.03
CA ALA A 846 -13.11 18.41 22.44
C ALA A 846 -13.48 17.95 21.02
N ALA A 847 -12.56 18.14 20.08
CA ALA A 847 -12.70 17.69 18.70
C ALA A 847 -11.41 17.00 18.28
N ILE A 848 -11.49 15.67 18.12
CA ILE A 848 -10.38 14.83 17.71
C ILE A 848 -10.50 14.60 16.21
N GLY A 849 -9.44 14.91 15.46
CA GLY A 849 -9.42 14.79 14.00
C GLY A 849 -8.41 15.73 13.33
N GLY A 850 -8.10 15.43 12.07
CA GLY A 850 -7.03 16.09 11.30
C GLY A 850 -5.68 15.39 11.44
N ASP A 851 -4.62 16.04 10.97
CA ASP A 851 -3.27 15.47 10.94
C ASP A 851 -2.73 15.15 12.34
N GLY A 852 -2.27 13.91 12.54
CA GLY A 852 -1.76 13.39 13.81
C GLY A 852 -2.26 11.97 14.10
N GLY A 853 -2.07 11.50 15.34
CA GLY A 853 -2.35 10.12 15.72
C GLY A 853 -1.26 9.14 15.27
N TRP A 854 -1.34 7.92 15.77
CA TRP A 854 -0.44 6.81 15.44
C TRP A 854 -0.74 6.19 14.06
N GLY A 855 -1.86 6.61 13.43
CA GLY A 855 -2.25 6.23 12.07
C GLY A 855 -1.84 7.26 11.00
N GLY A 856 -1.42 6.81 9.81
CA GLY A 856 -0.95 7.68 8.73
C GLY A 856 -2.01 8.58 8.06
N GLU A 857 -3.30 8.39 8.36
CA GLU A 857 -4.43 9.15 7.78
C GLU A 857 -5.15 10.05 8.80
N GLY A 858 -4.60 10.21 10.01
CA GLY A 858 -5.20 10.97 11.11
C GLY A 858 -5.59 10.10 12.32
N TRP A 859 -6.16 10.74 13.34
CA TRP A 859 -6.57 10.10 14.59
C TRP A 859 -7.70 9.08 14.40
N CYS A 860 -7.43 7.81 14.68
CA CYS A 860 -8.34 6.69 14.47
C CYS A 860 -8.59 5.95 15.78
N VAL A 861 -9.84 5.67 16.13
CA VAL A 861 -10.15 4.96 17.40
C VAL A 861 -9.59 3.53 17.43
N LEU A 862 -9.46 2.88 16.27
CA LEU A 862 -8.87 1.54 16.18
C LEU A 862 -7.36 1.53 16.47
N VAL A 863 -6.71 2.69 16.46
CA VAL A 863 -5.25 2.84 16.62
C VAL A 863 -4.93 3.62 17.90
N ASP A 864 -5.59 4.76 18.10
CA ASP A 864 -5.36 5.71 19.19
C ASP A 864 -6.33 5.53 20.38
N GLY A 865 -7.33 4.64 20.26
CA GLY A 865 -8.39 4.49 21.24
C GLY A 865 -7.92 3.97 22.60
N GLU A 866 -7.02 2.98 22.62
CA GLU A 866 -6.46 2.42 23.86
C GLU A 866 -5.63 3.47 24.63
N GLU A 867 -4.87 4.29 23.92
CA GLU A 867 -4.11 5.40 24.50
C GLU A 867 -5.05 6.48 25.07
N GLY A 868 -6.12 6.82 24.35
CA GLY A 868 -7.11 7.76 24.88
C GLY A 868 -7.85 7.22 26.11
N LEU A 869 -8.14 5.91 26.18
CA LEU A 869 -8.69 5.27 27.38
C LEU A 869 -7.73 5.36 28.57
N ARG A 870 -6.43 5.12 28.33
CA ARG A 870 -5.36 5.27 29.32
C ARG A 870 -5.27 6.71 29.84
N LEU A 871 -5.30 7.70 28.95
CA LEU A 871 -5.27 9.13 29.30
C LEU A 871 -6.50 9.57 30.12
N ALA A 872 -7.66 8.95 29.87
CA ALA A 872 -8.87 9.16 30.64
C ALA A 872 -8.90 8.39 31.98
N GLY A 873 -7.95 7.48 32.22
CA GLY A 873 -7.95 6.62 33.41
C GLY A 873 -9.17 5.70 33.45
N ARG A 874 -9.72 5.33 32.29
CA ARG A 874 -10.92 4.50 32.20
C ARG A 874 -10.52 3.03 32.18
N GLU A 875 -11.01 2.27 33.16
CA GLU A 875 -10.87 0.82 33.17
C GLU A 875 -11.69 0.19 32.03
N TRP A 876 -11.10 -0.79 31.36
CA TRP A 876 -11.73 -1.56 30.30
C TRP A 876 -11.19 -2.99 30.31
N SER A 877 -11.98 -3.93 29.80
CA SER A 877 -11.60 -5.33 29.62
C SER A 877 -11.90 -5.72 28.19
N LYS A 878 -11.01 -6.48 27.55
CA LYS A 878 -11.26 -7.02 26.22
C LYS A 878 -12.27 -8.17 26.33
N LEU A 879 -13.44 -8.03 25.70
CA LEU A 879 -14.49 -9.07 25.63
C LEU A 879 -14.02 -10.33 24.91
#